data_AF-A0A9N8DTE2-F1
#
_entry.id   AF-A0A9N8DTE2-F1
#
_cell.length_a   1.000
_cell.length_b   1.000
_cell.length_c   1.000
_cell.angle_alpha   90.00
_cell.angle_beta   90.00
_cell.angle_gamma   90.00
#
_symmetry.space_group_name_H-M   'P 1'
#
loop_
_entity.id
_entity.type
_entity.pdbx_description
1 polymer ?
#
loop_
_entity_poly.entity_id
_entity_poly.type
_entity_poly.pdbx_seq_one_letter_code
_entity_poly.pdbx_strand_id
1 'polypeptide(L)'
;MASFPLQPLAQPNPPMAPRPPSLVPRITVPKKRASTTRRVRTNLEWRNDLMRIYKAIFESLEEDNTRLTLRKYCLSGENGFSSSEYTRIAAIWKELNFELLINENTDPSDLALLQSLDKRFPLETVNNIVEDDTADSGPSGVGRRIRNGKNVMRSALEWRALLTDMYLFLKSAKSSSHNNESVRSYCRKVLNAENQYRRISAVWKDLGLDNDLNNDAPVDDNFRGKIAKRYPAEEEGSTNNSQRHGRDLRPTSNSYFDANEEAVWCESVAGFARAGYPLEKTNLKAVMDAFLEADGIGDGQNSTGGISFDTVERIYKEGRLAAKSNVNPIDPKRAAQASPQVLNAFYHQLEATIKMAHEINPTAWPEDRYANIPPTRIYNADEQGPNPTALRNPVLIPADMLEGHARLFQNTREGDGKMQFHYSVANIVRADGVQCHPDQKVEGAPAPYIIISDTSSANELDKMPKADRDRLLANQSENDTIRLNPAVLEGWFDTFEVGKKDDLVNPFGFQVRTTPTGSMLKRTFFDFILHFVSQLPHDQGPNGLGSILFLDWHCSRECPQSLITSFFQHNVLLFILPSKTSIWGQPCDNGKNELTAKDIAFEAHNRGLMVGTALDYLDANKIFRGGLEQNCQQQNDELRRRGTNAVVSSFKKTGLYPIDYDNEGWKAAIQSFKRLNELLAQQKLESGELLTENVWVVTPIPIDEREELTVSDKEELDAFLPSADFLDCATERGQQFQMPHLFLAASIGEQMIGEYVLDRNRDVNQPPQATEEFERAALKLITFVLVTPESRVDTRCTLSDDAIAHHKLRTKLCVQRFGHSVLLRRKEDGAEICLTKQSATKFVALEGQRRESRNFTQMTLQQVLDNCVDNGDDDAYTLTKKDKRKGQKKKRVERKKLNEVMYGLAEEIGDERRLKRNLDAITDRLAKRPRFALKLATLLEEEDMGIDDLYGIFEDVVLEPFSDIISVTHGDTTKEIKVTRVGTDITAVSQQVQETLMRVVLQLKAKAGEKRKRRRKAGQSTHLGKSGLVAGILIQRQNKEEELKVLQKEEKGLLDDLERMKGLHTDAIALVEAAKDDFWKWDVVKGWKRKTLARLMGVYKSSAKADAVAQELKQLNLTAESVKEKIEQLKRSIDEKTTAVAPLVAEQREREDFLSETARFDTQQDNGNDRNASDGEEDSDRDEDDEDD
;
A
#
# COMPACT_ATOMS: atom_id res chain seq x y z
N MET A 1 58.80 -50.39 -7.81
CA MET A 1 59.07 -51.02 -9.12
C MET A 1 58.13 -50.40 -10.13
N ALA A 2 58.65 -50.13 -11.34
CA ALA A 2 57.98 -49.63 -12.55
C ALA A 2 57.40 -48.20 -12.50
N SER A 3 58.22 -47.29 -13.04
CA SER A 3 57.93 -45.94 -13.48
C SER A 3 57.19 -45.93 -14.83
N PHE A 4 56.18 -45.05 -14.97
CA PHE A 4 55.74 -44.49 -16.25
C PHE A 4 55.62 -42.96 -16.12
N PRO A 5 55.92 -42.18 -17.18
CA PRO A 5 56.32 -40.78 -17.08
C PRO A 5 55.12 -39.82 -17.15
N LEU A 6 55.19 -38.75 -16.36
CA LEU A 6 54.33 -37.58 -16.44
C LEU A 6 54.59 -36.83 -17.76
N GLN A 7 53.55 -36.66 -18.58
CA GLN A 7 53.52 -35.63 -19.62
C GLN A 7 53.39 -34.24 -18.95
N PRO A 8 54.10 -33.20 -19.42
CA PRO A 8 53.94 -31.85 -18.90
C PRO A 8 52.65 -31.24 -19.45
N LEU A 9 51.72 -30.90 -18.54
CA LEU A 9 50.59 -30.02 -18.82
C LEU A 9 51.10 -28.68 -19.36
N ALA A 10 50.37 -28.15 -20.34
CA ALA A 10 50.66 -26.91 -21.05
C ALA A 10 50.91 -25.75 -20.09
N GLN A 11 51.91 -24.92 -20.42
CA GLN A 11 52.25 -23.71 -19.69
C GLN A 11 51.05 -22.74 -19.62
N PRO A 12 50.82 -22.09 -18.48
CA PRO A 12 49.86 -20.99 -18.40
C PRO A 12 50.38 -19.79 -19.22
N ASN A 13 49.49 -19.15 -19.99
CA ASN A 13 49.78 -17.91 -20.69
C ASN A 13 50.36 -16.85 -19.74
N PRO A 14 51.40 -16.10 -20.14
CA PRO A 14 51.97 -15.05 -19.30
C PRO A 14 50.97 -13.89 -19.10
N PRO A 15 50.97 -13.25 -17.92
CA PRO A 15 50.08 -12.13 -17.62
C PRO A 15 50.40 -10.93 -18.52
N MET A 16 49.37 -10.34 -19.14
CA MET A 16 49.48 -9.09 -19.87
C MET A 16 49.99 -7.98 -18.95
N ALA A 17 51.11 -7.38 -19.33
CA ALA A 17 51.72 -6.27 -18.61
C ALA A 17 50.81 -5.03 -18.58
N PRO A 18 50.71 -4.30 -17.45
CA PRO A 18 49.99 -3.04 -17.37
C PRO A 18 50.75 -1.93 -18.12
N ARG A 19 50.01 -1.11 -18.88
CA ARG A 19 50.54 0.09 -19.54
C ARG A 19 51.06 1.11 -18.49
N PRO A 20 52.19 1.79 -18.75
CA PRO A 20 52.75 2.75 -17.81
C PRO A 20 51.95 4.07 -17.77
N PRO A 21 51.76 4.68 -16.59
CA PRO A 21 51.17 6.00 -16.48
C PRO A 21 52.18 7.10 -16.87
N SER A 22 51.72 8.06 -17.67
CA SER A 22 52.47 9.25 -18.05
C SER A 22 52.75 10.14 -16.84
N LEU A 23 54.03 10.31 -16.50
CA LEU A 23 54.52 11.25 -15.49
C LEU A 23 54.51 12.69 -16.03
N VAL A 24 53.77 13.59 -15.38
CA VAL A 24 53.99 15.04 -15.42
C VAL A 24 54.04 15.55 -13.97
N PRO A 25 55.08 16.29 -13.55
CA PRO A 25 55.23 16.69 -12.16
C PRO A 25 54.40 17.95 -11.86
N ARG A 26 53.55 17.90 -10.83
CA ARG A 26 52.93 19.09 -10.24
C ARG A 26 53.48 19.34 -8.84
N ILE A 27 54.27 20.40 -8.75
CA ILE A 27 54.65 21.08 -7.51
C ILE A 27 53.39 21.69 -6.90
N THR A 28 53.09 21.37 -5.63
CA THR A 28 52.03 22.04 -4.86
C THR A 28 52.59 22.55 -3.52
N VAL A 29 52.68 23.87 -3.44
CA VAL A 29 52.80 24.65 -2.19
C VAL A 29 51.43 24.70 -1.52
N PRO A 30 51.30 24.58 -0.18
CA PRO A 30 50.00 24.56 0.48
C PRO A 30 49.43 25.98 0.62
N LYS A 31 48.24 26.22 0.05
CA LYS A 31 47.37 27.35 0.43
C LYS A 31 46.05 26.82 1.01
N LYS A 32 45.78 27.19 2.26
CA LYS A 32 44.48 27.05 2.93
C LYS A 32 43.39 27.67 2.03
N ARG A 33 42.35 26.91 1.70
CA ARG A 33 41.13 27.43 1.06
C ARG A 33 39.94 27.22 1.98
N ALA A 34 39.31 28.32 2.36
CA ALA A 34 37.96 28.35 2.92
C ALA A 34 36.97 27.94 1.81
N SER A 35 36.01 27.08 2.17
CA SER A 35 34.94 26.60 1.29
C SER A 35 33.84 27.65 1.20
N THR A 36 33.83 28.46 0.15
CA THR A 36 32.69 29.30 -0.26
C THR A 36 31.76 28.51 -1.17
N THR A 37 30.49 28.38 -0.79
CA THR A 37 29.41 27.82 -1.61
C THR A 37 29.31 28.57 -2.95
N ARG A 38 29.23 27.82 -4.05
CA ARG A 38 29.28 28.36 -5.42
C ARG A 38 27.93 29.00 -5.76
N ARG A 39 27.87 30.33 -5.80
CA ARG A 39 26.68 31.09 -6.21
C ARG A 39 26.43 30.89 -7.71
N VAL A 40 25.21 30.53 -8.10
CA VAL A 40 24.78 30.44 -9.51
C VAL A 40 24.30 31.82 -9.96
N ARG A 41 24.84 32.36 -11.05
CA ARG A 41 24.43 33.65 -11.63
C ARG A 41 23.13 33.51 -12.44
N THR A 42 22.22 34.45 -12.26
CA THR A 42 20.97 34.62 -13.02
C THR A 42 21.22 35.15 -14.44
N ASN A 43 20.25 35.04 -15.36
CA ASN A 43 20.37 35.60 -16.72
C ASN A 43 20.65 37.11 -16.70
N LEU A 44 20.04 37.85 -15.77
CA LEU A 44 20.28 39.28 -15.60
C LEU A 44 21.72 39.56 -15.13
N GLU A 45 22.23 38.78 -14.17
CA GLU A 45 23.63 38.89 -13.75
C GLU A 45 24.59 38.57 -14.91
N TRP A 46 24.32 37.52 -15.69
CA TRP A 46 25.12 37.19 -16.88
C TRP A 46 25.15 38.33 -17.91
N ARG A 47 24.00 38.95 -18.21
CA ARG A 47 23.94 40.11 -19.12
C ARG A 47 24.75 41.29 -18.59
N ASN A 48 24.54 41.65 -17.33
CA ASN A 48 25.21 42.80 -16.73
C ASN A 48 26.72 42.61 -16.68
N ASP A 49 27.18 41.40 -16.35
CA ASP A 49 28.61 41.09 -16.35
C ASP A 49 29.19 41.15 -17.77
N LEU A 50 28.53 40.55 -18.75
CA LEU A 50 28.99 40.55 -20.14
C LEU A 50 29.03 41.97 -20.73
N MET A 51 28.00 42.78 -20.47
CA MET A 51 27.96 44.18 -20.89
C MET A 51 29.03 45.02 -20.21
N ARG A 52 29.28 44.81 -18.91
CA ARG A 52 30.35 45.50 -18.19
C ARG A 52 31.72 45.14 -18.75
N ILE A 53 31.96 43.86 -19.06
CA ILE A 53 33.22 43.41 -19.65
C ILE A 53 33.38 43.97 -21.08
N TYR A 54 32.32 43.92 -21.90
CA TYR A 54 32.29 44.48 -23.26
C TYR A 54 32.63 45.96 -23.25
N LYS A 55 31.92 46.75 -22.44
CA LYS A 55 32.14 48.18 -22.29
C LYS A 55 33.56 48.52 -21.84
N ALA A 56 34.07 47.83 -20.81
CA ALA A 56 35.43 48.08 -20.32
C ALA A 56 36.52 47.76 -21.35
N ILE A 57 36.34 46.73 -22.18
CA ILE A 57 37.28 46.42 -23.27
C ILE A 57 37.14 47.42 -24.41
N PHE A 58 35.92 47.80 -24.75
CA PHE A 58 35.63 48.80 -25.78
C PHE A 58 36.23 50.17 -25.43
N GLU A 59 35.99 50.69 -24.22
CA GLU A 59 36.56 51.95 -23.74
C GLU A 59 38.10 51.92 -23.71
N SER A 60 38.70 50.76 -23.42
CA SER A 60 40.16 50.61 -23.46
C SER A 60 40.77 50.69 -24.87
N LEU A 61 39.97 50.61 -25.92
CA LEU A 61 40.44 50.84 -27.29
C LEU A 61 40.57 52.33 -27.62
N GLU A 62 39.82 53.19 -26.93
CA GLU A 62 39.90 54.65 -27.09
C GLU A 62 41.08 55.23 -26.30
N GLU A 63 41.51 54.55 -25.24
CA GLU A 63 42.66 54.94 -24.42
C GLU A 63 43.96 54.31 -24.97
N ASP A 64 44.75 55.10 -25.72
CA ASP A 64 45.95 54.72 -26.51
C ASP A 64 47.06 53.89 -25.81
N ASN A 65 46.98 53.59 -24.50
CA ASN A 65 48.11 53.09 -23.74
C ASN A 65 48.04 51.65 -23.22
N THR A 66 46.91 50.94 -23.24
CA THR A 66 46.92 49.47 -23.02
C THR A 66 45.61 48.79 -23.41
N ARG A 67 45.62 48.03 -24.51
CA ARG A 67 44.47 47.20 -24.91
C ARG A 67 44.12 46.18 -23.82
N LEU A 68 42.96 46.35 -23.20
CA LEU A 68 42.41 45.42 -22.22
C LEU A 68 41.91 44.18 -22.96
N THR A 69 42.32 42.99 -22.53
CA THR A 69 41.83 41.73 -23.12
C THR A 69 40.83 41.09 -22.18
N LEU A 70 39.92 40.27 -22.71
CA LEU A 70 38.96 39.50 -21.91
C LEU A 70 39.65 38.74 -20.77
N ARG A 71 40.80 38.12 -21.06
CA ARG A 71 41.60 37.41 -20.08
C ARG A 71 42.17 38.33 -19.00
N LYS A 72 42.69 39.50 -19.38
CA LYS A 72 43.20 40.49 -18.40
C LYS A 72 42.08 41.03 -17.52
N TYR A 73 40.91 41.30 -18.08
CA TYR A 73 39.76 41.80 -17.32
C TYR A 73 39.21 40.74 -16.35
N CYS A 74 38.93 39.52 -16.82
CA CYS A 74 38.35 38.48 -15.96
C CYS A 74 39.32 37.92 -14.92
N LEU A 75 40.64 38.01 -15.15
CA LEU A 75 41.65 37.51 -14.20
C LEU A 75 42.30 38.62 -13.37
N SER A 76 41.93 39.89 -13.56
CA SER A 76 42.27 40.90 -12.57
C SER A 76 41.49 40.58 -11.30
N GLY A 77 42.20 40.40 -10.19
CA GLY A 77 41.60 39.99 -8.91
C GLY A 77 40.51 40.94 -8.39
N GLU A 78 40.41 42.13 -8.99
CA GLU A 78 39.46 43.20 -8.68
C GLU A 78 38.03 42.89 -9.16
N ASN A 79 37.86 42.09 -10.21
CA ASN A 79 36.54 41.84 -10.81
C ASN A 79 35.78 40.63 -10.23
N GLY A 80 36.38 39.91 -9.28
CA GLY A 80 35.71 38.85 -8.51
C GLY A 80 35.34 37.58 -9.28
N PHE A 81 35.81 37.41 -10.52
CA PHE A 81 35.57 36.18 -11.31
C PHE A 81 36.55 35.06 -10.95
N SER A 82 36.03 33.85 -10.76
CA SER A 82 36.84 32.64 -10.64
C SER A 82 37.39 32.18 -12.00
N SER A 83 38.48 31.40 -12.02
CA SER A 83 39.02 30.83 -13.28
C SER A 83 37.99 29.98 -14.05
N SER A 84 37.05 29.34 -13.34
CA SER A 84 35.94 28.62 -13.96
C SER A 84 34.89 29.54 -14.58
N GLU A 85 34.61 30.69 -13.98
CA GLU A 85 33.71 31.69 -14.56
C GLU A 85 34.34 32.33 -15.79
N TYR A 86 35.65 32.62 -15.77
CA TYR A 86 36.37 33.06 -16.97
C TYR A 86 36.20 32.07 -18.13
N THR A 87 36.32 30.76 -17.88
CA THR A 87 36.16 29.76 -18.95
C THR A 87 34.76 29.80 -19.57
N ARG A 88 33.74 30.01 -18.73
CA ARG A 88 32.35 30.12 -19.19
C ARG A 88 32.08 31.44 -19.92
N ILE A 89 32.59 32.56 -19.40
CA ILE A 89 32.52 33.88 -20.05
C ILE A 89 33.21 33.82 -21.41
N ALA A 90 34.40 33.23 -21.50
CA ALA A 90 35.14 33.12 -22.76
C ALA A 90 34.40 32.29 -23.81
N ALA A 91 33.70 31.23 -23.42
CA ALA A 91 32.85 30.46 -24.32
C ALA A 91 31.67 31.30 -24.86
N ILE A 92 30.98 32.02 -23.97
CA ILE A 92 29.86 32.90 -24.36
C ILE A 92 30.36 34.07 -25.23
N TRP A 93 31.51 34.64 -24.90
CA TRP A 93 32.13 35.73 -25.64
C TRP A 93 32.41 35.36 -27.09
N LYS A 94 32.89 34.12 -27.30
CA LYS A 94 33.10 33.55 -28.62
C LYS A 94 31.78 33.24 -29.33
N GLU A 95 30.81 32.69 -28.62
CA GLU A 95 29.48 32.38 -29.15
C GLU A 95 28.76 33.63 -29.69
N LEU A 96 28.86 34.76 -28.97
CA LEU A 96 28.23 36.03 -29.35
C LEU A 96 29.09 36.89 -30.28
N ASN A 97 30.24 36.39 -30.73
CA ASN A 97 31.19 37.12 -31.58
C ASN A 97 31.58 38.52 -31.07
N PHE A 98 31.66 38.70 -29.74
CA PHE A 98 31.99 40.02 -29.16
C PHE A 98 33.36 40.54 -29.56
N GLU A 99 34.30 39.65 -29.85
CA GLU A 99 35.62 40.03 -30.35
C GLU A 99 35.55 40.65 -31.76
N LEU A 100 34.62 40.19 -32.61
CA LEU A 100 34.36 40.81 -33.91
C LEU A 100 33.73 42.19 -33.74
N LEU A 101 32.67 42.29 -32.92
CA LEU A 101 31.95 43.55 -32.68
C LEU A 101 32.85 44.64 -32.08
N ILE A 102 33.75 44.26 -31.18
CA ILE A 102 34.76 45.17 -30.62
C ILE A 102 35.76 45.63 -31.69
N ASN A 103 36.18 44.74 -32.61
CA ASN A 103 37.06 45.12 -33.71
C ASN A 103 36.36 45.99 -34.77
N GLU A 104 35.04 45.85 -34.91
CA GLU A 104 34.19 46.67 -35.79
C GLU A 104 33.78 48.01 -35.14
N ASN A 105 34.28 48.28 -33.93
CA ASN A 105 33.98 49.49 -33.16
C ASN A 105 32.48 49.68 -32.88
N THR A 106 31.75 48.57 -32.67
CA THR A 106 30.33 48.58 -32.32
C THR A 106 30.11 49.08 -30.89
N ASP A 107 29.40 50.21 -30.77
CA ASP A 107 29.07 50.86 -29.48
C ASP A 107 28.38 49.89 -28.51
N PRO A 108 28.67 49.91 -27.19
CA PRO A 108 27.99 49.06 -26.22
C PRO A 108 26.46 49.25 -26.16
N SER A 109 25.95 50.37 -26.65
CA SER A 109 24.52 50.69 -26.75
C SER A 109 23.90 50.20 -28.06
N ASP A 110 24.68 49.57 -28.94
CA ASP A 110 24.22 49.08 -30.24
C ASP A 110 23.11 48.03 -30.08
N LEU A 111 22.05 48.21 -30.88
CA LEU A 111 20.85 47.39 -30.77
C LEU A 111 21.10 45.92 -31.15
N ALA A 112 22.02 45.62 -32.07
CA ALA A 112 22.33 44.25 -32.48
C ALA A 112 23.12 43.50 -31.40
N LEU A 113 24.01 44.19 -30.68
CA LEU A 113 24.69 43.66 -29.49
C LEU A 113 23.67 43.31 -28.40
N LEU A 114 22.77 44.25 -28.10
CA LEU A 114 21.72 44.07 -27.10
C LEU A 114 20.76 42.94 -27.49
N GLN A 115 20.35 42.85 -28.76
CA GLN A 115 19.50 41.77 -29.28
C GLN A 115 20.19 40.39 -29.20
N SER A 116 21.50 40.32 -29.42
CA SER A 116 22.26 39.07 -29.33
C SER A 116 22.33 38.57 -27.88
N LEU A 117 22.55 39.49 -26.93
CA LEU A 117 22.44 39.21 -25.50
C LEU A 117 21.01 38.87 -25.09
N ASP A 118 20.02 39.52 -25.69
CA ASP A 118 18.61 39.28 -25.43
C ASP A 118 18.22 37.87 -25.80
N LYS A 119 18.64 37.44 -27.00
CA LYS A 119 18.41 36.10 -27.53
C LYS A 119 19.10 35.02 -26.70
N ARG A 120 20.33 35.28 -26.22
CA ARG A 120 21.11 34.27 -25.48
C ARG A 120 20.71 34.16 -24.01
N PHE A 121 20.39 35.28 -23.37
CA PHE A 121 20.00 35.34 -21.98
C PHE A 121 18.62 35.99 -21.85
N PRO A 122 17.53 35.40 -22.39
CA PRO A 122 16.22 36.03 -22.35
C PRO A 122 15.85 36.38 -20.91
N LEU A 123 15.48 37.65 -20.69
CA LEU A 123 14.75 38.04 -19.48
C LEU A 123 13.33 37.53 -19.71
N GLU A 124 12.81 36.74 -18.77
CA GLU A 124 11.46 36.18 -18.87
C GLU A 124 10.43 37.32 -18.94
N THR A 125 10.04 37.69 -20.16
CA THR A 125 8.84 38.48 -20.41
C THR A 125 7.65 37.55 -20.25
N VAL A 126 6.93 37.71 -19.15
CA VAL A 126 5.62 37.07 -18.92
C VAL A 126 4.64 37.68 -19.94
N ASN A 127 4.51 37.06 -21.11
CA ASN A 127 3.39 37.09 -22.06
C ASN A 127 3.89 36.74 -23.48
N ASN A 128 3.61 35.51 -23.96
CA ASN A 128 3.29 35.18 -25.36
C ASN A 128 3.13 33.65 -25.51
N ILE A 129 1.88 33.15 -25.47
CA ILE A 129 1.47 31.88 -26.11
C ILE A 129 0.06 32.08 -26.68
N VAL A 130 -0.03 32.19 -28.00
CA VAL A 130 -1.15 31.76 -28.86
C VAL A 130 -0.49 31.14 -30.11
N GLU A 131 -0.87 29.89 -30.42
CA GLU A 131 -0.90 29.11 -31.70
C GLU A 131 0.24 29.35 -32.74
N ASP A 132 0.92 28.37 -33.35
CA ASP A 132 0.55 27.05 -33.86
C ASP A 132 1.82 26.24 -34.27
N ASP A 133 1.62 24.97 -34.61
CA ASP A 133 2.48 23.83 -34.97
C ASP A 133 3.90 24.01 -35.61
N THR A 134 4.88 23.23 -35.13
CA THR A 134 5.59 22.13 -35.86
C THR A 134 6.90 21.67 -35.17
N ALA A 135 7.06 20.35 -35.10
CA ALA A 135 8.29 19.54 -35.09
C ALA A 135 9.53 19.91 -34.23
N ASP A 136 9.83 19.00 -33.29
CA ASP A 136 11.15 18.39 -33.06
C ASP A 136 12.30 19.25 -32.46
N SER A 137 12.49 19.18 -31.14
CA SER A 137 13.83 19.07 -30.50
C SER A 137 13.78 18.94 -28.96
N GLY A 138 14.48 17.90 -28.48
CA GLY A 138 14.95 17.51 -27.13
C GLY A 138 14.74 18.36 -25.87
N PRO A 139 14.58 17.72 -24.68
CA PRO A 139 14.33 18.41 -23.42
C PRO A 139 15.63 18.78 -22.68
N SER A 140 15.87 20.08 -22.49
CA SER A 140 16.76 20.59 -21.42
C SER A 140 15.92 21.32 -20.37
N GLY A 141 15.47 20.60 -19.35
CA GLY A 141 14.66 21.12 -18.26
C GLY A 141 15.50 21.65 -17.09
N VAL A 142 15.70 22.97 -17.03
CA VAL A 142 15.77 23.69 -15.74
C VAL A 142 14.69 24.76 -15.79
N GLY A 143 13.46 24.32 -15.53
CA GLY A 143 12.30 25.19 -15.34
C GLY A 143 11.59 24.77 -14.07
N ARG A 144 11.64 25.62 -13.04
CA ARG A 144 10.62 25.58 -11.99
C ARG A 144 9.28 25.81 -12.68
N ARG A 145 8.48 24.75 -12.83
CA ARG A 145 7.04 24.89 -13.06
C ARG A 145 6.48 25.78 -11.95
N ILE A 146 6.12 27.01 -12.29
CA ILE A 146 5.12 27.76 -11.56
C ILE A 146 3.83 26.95 -11.72
N ARG A 147 3.46 26.30 -10.61
CA ARG A 147 2.13 25.73 -10.43
C ARG A 147 1.11 26.84 -10.63
N ASN A 148 0.10 26.55 -11.46
CA ASN A 148 -1.18 27.22 -11.59
C ASN A 148 -1.50 28.19 -10.42
N GLY A 149 -1.56 29.48 -10.72
CA GLY A 149 -2.43 30.45 -10.05
C GLY A 149 -2.35 30.58 -8.52
N LYS A 150 -1.23 30.29 -7.85
CA LYS A 150 -1.10 30.57 -6.41
C LYS A 150 -0.51 31.96 -6.17
N ASN A 151 -1.27 32.81 -5.48
CA ASN A 151 -0.83 34.10 -4.94
C ASN A 151 0.43 33.92 -4.08
N VAL A 152 1.61 34.20 -4.63
CA VAL A 152 2.84 34.28 -3.83
C VAL A 152 2.69 35.46 -2.86
N MET A 153 2.65 35.18 -1.55
CA MET A 153 2.68 36.22 -0.54
C MET A 153 4.07 36.87 -0.51
N ARG A 154 4.12 38.19 -0.75
CA ARG A 154 5.32 38.99 -0.50
C ARG A 154 5.67 38.98 0.99
N SER A 155 6.94 38.82 1.31
CA SER A 155 7.50 38.98 2.65
C SER A 155 7.34 40.43 3.15
N ALA A 156 7.48 40.65 4.46
CA ALA A 156 7.42 41.99 5.04
C ALA A 156 8.47 42.94 4.44
N LEU A 157 9.67 42.42 4.15
CA LEU A 157 10.75 43.18 3.52
C LEU A 157 10.41 43.56 2.07
N GLU A 158 9.83 42.63 1.30
CA GLU A 158 9.37 42.88 -0.07
C GLU A 158 8.22 43.89 -0.12
N TRP A 159 7.31 43.88 0.88
CA TRP A 159 6.28 44.91 1.01
C TRP A 159 6.86 46.30 1.30
N ARG A 160 7.89 46.38 2.17
CA ARG A 160 8.58 47.65 2.47
C ARG A 160 9.25 48.25 1.24
N ALA A 161 10.02 47.43 0.53
CA ALA A 161 10.72 47.85 -0.68
C ALA A 161 9.71 48.34 -1.74
N LEU A 162 8.69 47.54 -2.02
CA LEU A 162 7.67 47.86 -3.02
C LEU A 162 6.94 49.17 -2.73
N LEU A 163 6.48 49.38 -1.49
CA LEU A 163 5.73 50.59 -1.13
C LEU A 163 6.60 51.84 -1.12
N THR A 164 7.88 51.71 -0.75
CA THR A 164 8.85 52.80 -0.79
C THR A 164 9.18 53.20 -2.23
N ASP A 165 9.47 52.23 -3.09
CA ASP A 165 9.78 52.46 -4.50
C ASP A 165 8.59 53.06 -5.24
N MET A 166 7.38 52.55 -4.98
CA MET A 166 6.15 53.07 -5.57
C MET A 166 5.88 54.52 -5.16
N TYR A 167 6.17 54.89 -3.90
CA TYR A 167 6.04 56.27 -3.44
C TYR A 167 7.06 57.22 -4.06
N LEU A 168 8.33 56.80 -4.15
CA LEU A 168 9.36 57.59 -4.83
C LEU A 168 9.05 57.78 -6.31
N PHE A 169 8.55 56.75 -6.99
CA PHE A 169 8.14 56.81 -8.38
C PHE A 169 6.98 57.79 -8.57
N LEU A 170 5.90 57.63 -7.81
CA LEU A 170 4.71 58.47 -7.94
C LEU A 170 4.99 59.93 -7.54
N LYS A 171 5.88 60.14 -6.55
CA LYS A 171 6.34 61.48 -6.16
C LYS A 171 7.13 62.15 -7.28
N SER A 172 8.08 61.43 -7.87
CA SER A 172 8.88 61.93 -9.01
C SER A 172 8.00 62.24 -10.23
N ALA A 173 7.04 61.36 -10.53
CA ALA A 173 6.09 61.57 -11.61
C ALA A 173 5.20 62.79 -11.36
N LYS A 174 4.78 63.03 -10.12
CA LYS A 174 4.00 64.21 -9.73
C LYS A 174 4.80 65.51 -9.82
N SER A 175 6.10 65.49 -9.54
CA SER A 175 6.99 66.64 -9.71
C SER A 175 7.27 66.95 -11.19
N SER A 176 7.23 65.96 -12.08
CA SER A 176 7.24 66.19 -13.52
C SER A 176 5.84 66.62 -13.98
N SER A 177 5.66 67.89 -14.34
CA SER A 177 4.38 68.53 -14.69
C SER A 177 3.60 67.91 -15.88
N HIS A 178 4.00 66.74 -16.38
CA HIS A 178 3.46 66.10 -17.57
C HIS A 178 2.87 64.70 -17.37
N ASN A 179 2.84 64.13 -16.16
CA ASN A 179 2.30 62.78 -15.96
C ASN A 179 1.50 62.60 -14.66
N ASN A 180 0.18 62.45 -14.79
CA ASN A 180 -0.70 61.99 -13.71
C ASN A 180 -0.57 60.48 -13.51
N GLU A 181 0.59 60.02 -13.05
CA GLU A 181 0.79 58.63 -12.65
C GLU A 181 -0.03 58.32 -11.39
N SER A 182 -0.68 57.16 -11.37
CA SER A 182 -1.45 56.66 -10.23
C SER A 182 -0.91 55.30 -9.77
N VAL A 183 -1.29 54.84 -8.58
CA VAL A 183 -0.98 53.46 -8.11
C VAL A 183 -1.39 52.41 -9.14
N ARG A 184 -2.51 52.63 -9.85
CA ARG A 184 -2.97 51.76 -10.93
C ARG A 184 -2.00 51.75 -12.11
N SER A 185 -1.55 52.94 -12.51
CA SER A 185 -0.58 53.09 -13.59
C SER A 185 0.78 52.49 -13.22
N TYR A 186 1.24 52.64 -11.98
CA TYR A 186 2.46 51.97 -11.49
C TYR A 186 2.33 50.43 -11.53
N CYS A 187 1.23 49.88 -11.01
CA CYS A 187 1.01 48.43 -11.03
C CYS A 187 0.93 47.86 -12.47
N ARG A 188 0.39 48.65 -13.41
CA ARG A 188 0.31 48.28 -14.82
C ARG A 188 1.66 48.41 -15.53
N LYS A 189 2.34 49.55 -15.39
CA LYS A 189 3.56 49.88 -16.14
C LYS A 189 4.83 49.25 -15.54
N VAL A 190 4.97 49.26 -14.22
CA VAL A 190 6.21 48.86 -13.53
C VAL A 190 6.15 47.42 -13.06
N LEU A 191 5.01 46.95 -12.54
CA LEU A 191 4.88 45.59 -12.03
C LEU A 191 4.32 44.59 -13.07
N ASN A 192 3.81 45.09 -14.19
CA ASN A 192 3.09 44.32 -15.20
C ASN A 192 2.02 43.36 -14.62
N ALA A 193 1.35 43.79 -13.53
CA ALA A 193 0.50 42.95 -12.70
C ALA A 193 -0.79 43.69 -12.30
N GLU A 194 -1.66 43.95 -13.29
CA GLU A 194 -2.92 44.69 -13.06
C GLU A 194 -3.85 43.98 -12.05
N ASN A 195 -3.77 42.66 -11.92
CA ASN A 195 -4.51 41.89 -10.92
C ASN A 195 -4.07 42.17 -9.47
N GLN A 196 -2.84 42.62 -9.24
CA GLN A 196 -2.35 42.97 -7.90
C GLN A 196 -2.73 44.39 -7.46
N TYR A 197 -3.21 45.23 -8.39
CA TYR A 197 -3.60 46.61 -8.12
C TYR A 197 -4.57 46.73 -6.94
N ARG A 198 -5.61 45.88 -6.87
CA ARG A 198 -6.61 45.96 -5.79
C ARG A 198 -5.99 45.79 -4.41
N ARG A 199 -5.09 44.82 -4.27
CA ARG A 199 -4.40 44.53 -3.00
C ARG A 199 -3.40 45.62 -2.64
N ILE A 200 -2.59 46.06 -3.60
CA ILE A 200 -1.59 47.13 -3.39
C ILE A 200 -2.29 48.45 -3.08
N SER A 201 -3.36 48.80 -3.81
CA SER A 201 -4.16 50.01 -3.58
C SER A 201 -4.85 50.01 -2.23
N ALA A 202 -5.34 48.85 -1.76
CA ALA A 202 -5.92 48.73 -0.43
C ALA A 202 -4.88 49.01 0.67
N VAL A 203 -3.69 48.40 0.57
CA VAL A 203 -2.57 48.63 1.51
C VAL A 203 -2.09 50.09 1.47
N TRP A 204 -2.01 50.66 0.27
CA TRP A 204 -1.60 52.04 0.05
C TRP A 204 -2.55 53.05 0.72
N LYS A 205 -3.87 52.83 0.59
CA LYS A 205 -4.91 53.64 1.23
C LYS A 205 -4.93 53.46 2.75
N ASP A 206 -4.80 52.22 3.23
CA ASP A 206 -4.76 51.87 4.66
C ASP A 206 -3.61 52.58 5.38
N LEU A 207 -2.46 52.73 4.71
CA LEU A 207 -1.30 53.46 5.22
C LEU A 207 -1.42 54.99 5.09
N GLY A 208 -2.46 55.50 4.41
CA GLY A 208 -2.65 56.94 4.17
C GLY A 208 -1.62 57.55 3.23
N LEU A 209 -0.97 56.76 2.36
CA LEU A 209 0.12 57.23 1.51
C LEU A 209 -0.35 58.16 0.39
N ASP A 210 -1.64 58.13 0.04
CA ASP A 210 -2.26 59.12 -0.85
C ASP A 210 -2.19 60.54 -0.25
N ASN A 211 -2.41 60.68 1.06
CA ASN A 211 -2.30 61.98 1.74
C ASN A 211 -0.85 62.44 1.82
N ASP A 212 0.06 61.50 2.12
CA ASP A 212 1.50 61.79 2.18
C ASP A 212 2.02 62.21 0.79
N LEU A 213 1.57 61.56 -0.29
CA LEU A 213 1.92 61.91 -1.66
C LEU A 213 1.27 63.23 -2.08
N ASN A 214 0.05 63.50 -1.60
CA ASN A 214 -0.66 64.74 -1.88
C ASN A 214 -0.05 65.97 -1.22
N ASN A 215 0.43 65.81 0.01
CA ASN A 215 1.08 66.85 0.81
C ASN A 215 2.60 66.96 0.57
N ASP A 216 3.11 66.24 -0.43
CA ASP A 216 4.53 66.22 -0.81
C ASP A 216 5.48 65.82 0.34
N ALA A 217 4.99 64.99 1.27
CA ALA A 217 5.72 64.60 2.47
C ALA A 217 7.08 63.97 2.12
N PRO A 218 8.16 64.31 2.86
CA PRO A 218 9.46 63.69 2.64
C PRO A 218 9.43 62.19 2.99
N VAL A 219 10.26 61.39 2.31
CA VAL A 219 10.48 59.97 2.67
C VAL A 219 11.42 59.93 3.89
N ASP A 220 10.87 60.30 5.04
CA ASP A 220 11.57 60.36 6.32
C ASP A 220 11.30 59.12 7.19
N ASP A 221 11.82 59.14 8.42
CA ASP A 221 11.63 58.06 9.39
C ASP A 221 10.16 57.89 9.81
N ASN A 222 9.31 58.90 9.64
CA ASN A 222 7.87 58.80 9.90
C ASN A 222 7.17 58.04 8.78
N PHE A 223 7.45 58.37 7.52
CA PHE A 223 6.96 57.60 6.36
C PHE A 223 7.41 56.13 6.42
N ARG A 224 8.71 55.90 6.63
CA ARG A 224 9.27 54.55 6.78
C ARG A 224 8.71 53.86 8.02
N GLY A 225 8.45 54.60 9.10
CA GLY A 225 7.80 54.14 10.33
C GLY A 225 6.38 53.63 10.11
N LYS A 226 5.56 54.30 9.30
CA LYS A 226 4.19 53.85 8.95
C LYS A 226 4.24 52.50 8.21
N ILE A 227 5.09 52.38 7.20
CA ILE A 227 5.26 51.13 6.44
C ILE A 227 5.84 50.03 7.35
N ALA A 228 6.84 50.35 8.17
CA ALA A 228 7.50 49.44 9.08
C ALA A 228 6.58 48.93 10.20
N LYS A 229 5.66 49.77 10.69
CA LYS A 229 4.65 49.40 11.69
C LYS A 229 3.65 48.38 11.15
N ARG A 230 3.29 48.48 9.87
CA ARG A 230 2.39 47.53 9.20
C ARG A 230 3.09 46.25 8.78
N TYR A 231 4.37 46.35 8.43
CA TYR A 231 5.23 45.25 8.00
C TYR A 231 6.53 45.26 8.80
N PRO A 232 6.60 44.73 10.03
CA PRO A 232 7.83 44.72 10.83
C PRO A 232 8.95 43.89 10.14
N ALA A 233 10.20 44.37 10.17
CA ALA A 233 11.35 43.64 9.65
C ALA A 233 11.77 42.64 10.71
N GLU A 234 11.90 41.38 10.31
CA GLU A 234 12.35 40.31 11.17
C GLU A 234 13.88 40.28 11.21
N GLU A 235 14.59 41.23 11.83
CA GLU A 235 16.04 41.04 12.04
C GLU A 235 16.58 41.45 13.42
N GLU A 236 17.36 40.50 13.95
CA GLU A 236 18.51 40.60 14.87
C GLU A 236 18.29 40.86 16.38
N GLY A 237 18.14 39.74 17.12
CA GLY A 237 18.86 39.53 18.38
C GLY A 237 18.08 39.64 19.70
N SER A 238 17.45 38.56 20.16
CA SER A 238 17.38 38.24 21.60
C SER A 238 17.02 36.77 21.83
N THR A 239 17.91 36.07 22.52
CA THR A 239 17.69 34.77 23.16
C THR A 239 16.63 34.90 24.24
N ASN A 240 15.36 34.76 23.86
CA ASN A 240 14.25 34.45 24.78
C ASN A 240 13.09 33.94 23.94
N ASN A 241 13.04 32.62 23.74
CA ASN A 241 11.94 32.00 23.01
C ASN A 241 11.52 30.69 23.71
N SER A 242 11.00 30.82 24.93
CA SER A 242 10.15 29.82 25.58
C SER A 242 8.72 30.36 25.71
N GLN A 243 8.15 30.81 24.60
CA GLN A 243 6.72 30.94 24.42
C GLN A 243 6.43 30.90 22.92
N ARG A 244 6.53 29.70 22.33
CA ARG A 244 5.79 29.42 21.10
C ARG A 244 4.31 29.44 21.48
N HIS A 245 3.66 30.58 21.32
CA HIS A 245 2.25 30.56 20.93
C HIS A 245 2.15 29.66 19.71
N GLY A 246 1.26 28.66 19.77
CA GLY A 246 0.93 27.84 18.62
C GLY A 246 0.68 28.76 17.43
N ARG A 247 1.17 28.37 16.25
CA ARG A 247 0.76 29.04 15.02
C ARG A 247 -0.76 28.97 14.98
N ASP A 248 -1.41 30.08 15.30
CA ASP A 248 -2.83 30.26 15.12
C ASP A 248 -3.02 30.23 13.60
N LEU A 249 -3.33 29.04 13.07
CA LEU A 249 -3.64 28.80 11.66
C LEU A 249 -5.00 29.40 11.31
N ARG A 250 -5.36 30.56 11.89
CA ARG A 250 -6.46 31.39 11.43
C ARG A 250 -5.91 32.32 10.36
N PRO A 251 -5.89 31.94 9.06
CA PRO A 251 -6.12 32.97 8.09
C PRO A 251 -7.49 33.57 8.45
N THR A 252 -7.64 34.88 8.31
CA THR A 252 -8.94 35.50 8.08
C THR A 252 -9.50 35.05 6.72
N SER A 253 -9.36 33.77 6.36
CA SER A 253 -10.15 33.17 5.30
C SER A 253 -11.56 33.24 5.83
N ASN A 254 -12.39 34.05 5.19
CA ASN A 254 -13.83 33.96 5.31
C ASN A 254 -14.18 32.49 5.08
N SER A 255 -14.35 31.74 6.17
CA SER A 255 -14.98 30.46 6.06
C SER A 255 -16.35 30.77 5.51
N TYR A 256 -16.69 30.14 4.38
CA TYR A 256 -18.05 30.18 3.85
C TYR A 256 -19.04 29.53 4.83
N PHE A 257 -18.53 28.92 5.91
CA PHE A 257 -19.27 28.25 6.95
C PHE A 257 -19.04 28.92 8.30
N ASP A 258 -20.09 29.05 9.10
CA ASP A 258 -19.94 29.42 10.50
C ASP A 258 -19.41 28.24 11.35
N ALA A 259 -19.07 28.52 12.61
CA ALA A 259 -18.52 27.49 13.50
C ALA A 259 -19.49 26.33 13.77
N ASN A 260 -20.81 26.55 13.66
CA ASN A 260 -21.81 25.49 13.83
C ASN A 260 -21.88 24.61 12.58
N GLU A 261 -21.87 25.21 11.40
CA GLU A 261 -21.85 24.50 10.12
C GLU A 261 -20.58 23.65 9.97
N GLU A 262 -19.41 24.19 10.34
CA GLU A 262 -18.16 23.41 10.38
C GLU A 262 -18.23 22.23 11.35
N ALA A 263 -18.84 22.42 12.52
CA ALA A 263 -19.05 21.34 13.49
C ALA A 263 -20.01 20.27 12.94
N VAL A 264 -21.05 20.66 12.18
CA VAL A 264 -21.97 19.74 11.51
C VAL A 264 -21.22 18.93 10.45
N TRP A 265 -20.35 19.55 9.65
CA TRP A 265 -19.52 18.81 8.69
C TRP A 265 -18.61 17.79 9.38
N CYS A 266 -17.97 18.17 10.48
CA CYS A 266 -17.09 17.26 11.22
C CYS A 266 -17.85 16.09 11.86
N GLU A 267 -19.01 16.35 12.47
CA GLU A 267 -19.88 15.31 13.03
C GLU A 267 -20.48 14.42 11.93
N SER A 268 -20.78 14.97 10.75
CA SER A 268 -21.27 14.19 9.60
C SER A 268 -20.20 13.23 9.11
N VAL A 269 -18.97 13.72 8.86
CA VAL A 269 -17.81 12.87 8.49
C VAL A 269 -17.56 11.80 9.56
N ALA A 270 -17.66 12.18 10.84
CA ALA A 270 -17.50 11.26 11.96
C ALA A 270 -18.59 10.19 12.00
N GLY A 271 -19.85 10.58 11.78
CA GLY A 271 -21.01 9.69 11.70
C GLY A 271 -20.87 8.71 10.55
N PHE A 272 -20.54 9.20 9.35
CA PHE A 272 -20.27 8.38 8.16
C PHE A 272 -19.14 7.37 8.40
N ALA A 273 -18.00 7.82 8.95
CA ALA A 273 -16.89 6.93 9.29
C ALA A 273 -17.29 5.86 10.33
N ARG A 274 -18.05 6.22 11.36
CA ARG A 274 -18.54 5.27 12.39
C ARG A 274 -19.59 4.30 11.86
N ALA A 275 -20.35 4.71 10.86
CA ALA A 275 -21.29 3.87 10.13
C ALA A 275 -20.59 2.95 9.10
N GLY A 276 -19.27 3.05 8.93
CA GLY A 276 -18.49 2.22 8.01
C GLY A 276 -18.28 2.83 6.62
N TYR A 277 -18.64 4.10 6.42
CA TYR A 277 -18.57 4.80 5.14
C TYR A 277 -17.68 6.06 5.21
N PRO A 278 -16.37 5.95 5.45
CA PRO A 278 -15.53 7.12 5.67
C PRO A 278 -15.37 7.95 4.38
N LEU A 279 -15.44 9.28 4.50
CA LEU A 279 -15.40 10.20 3.35
C LEU A 279 -13.97 10.57 2.95
N GLU A 280 -13.67 10.67 1.66
CA GLU A 280 -12.41 11.27 1.19
C GLU A 280 -12.45 12.81 1.29
N LYS A 281 -11.27 13.44 1.32
CA LYS A 281 -11.18 14.92 1.27
C LYS A 281 -11.91 15.52 0.07
N THR A 282 -11.86 14.83 -1.07
CA THR A 282 -12.52 15.20 -2.32
C THR A 282 -14.04 15.10 -2.20
N ASN A 283 -14.57 14.07 -1.52
CA ASN A 283 -16.00 13.92 -1.27
C ASN A 283 -16.53 15.02 -0.35
N LEU A 284 -15.82 15.29 0.75
CA LEU A 284 -16.19 16.36 1.66
C LEU A 284 -16.21 17.71 0.93
N LYS A 285 -15.19 18.02 0.12
CA LYS A 285 -15.17 19.23 -0.70
C LYS A 285 -16.41 19.33 -1.61
N ALA A 286 -16.73 18.25 -2.35
CA ALA A 286 -17.84 18.25 -3.30
C ALA A 286 -19.20 18.47 -2.60
N VAL A 287 -19.41 17.85 -1.44
CA VAL A 287 -20.63 18.05 -0.64
C VAL A 287 -20.75 19.48 -0.15
N MET A 288 -19.65 20.07 0.33
CA MET A 288 -19.65 21.45 0.79
C MET A 288 -19.82 22.44 -0.37
N ASP A 289 -19.26 22.16 -1.56
CA ASP A 289 -19.47 22.97 -2.77
C ASP A 289 -20.94 22.97 -3.18
N ALA A 290 -21.59 21.79 -3.21
CA ALA A 290 -23.01 21.65 -3.51
C ALA A 290 -23.90 22.36 -2.49
N PHE A 291 -23.51 22.38 -1.22
CA PHE A 291 -24.21 23.14 -0.18
C PHE A 291 -24.17 24.65 -0.46
N LEU A 292 -22.99 25.20 -0.81
CA LEU A 292 -22.88 26.63 -1.13
C LEU A 292 -23.62 27.03 -2.40
N GLU A 293 -23.70 26.13 -3.37
CA GLU A 293 -24.49 26.30 -4.58
C GLU A 293 -26.00 26.35 -4.25
N ALA A 294 -26.48 25.45 -3.40
CA ALA A 294 -27.88 25.42 -2.96
C ALA A 294 -28.30 26.64 -2.12
N ASP A 295 -27.36 27.25 -1.38
CA ASP A 295 -27.58 28.47 -0.62
C ASP A 295 -27.64 29.75 -1.48
N GLY A 296 -27.46 29.64 -2.80
CA GLY A 296 -27.55 30.77 -3.73
C GLY A 296 -26.40 31.77 -3.59
N ILE A 297 -25.36 31.41 -2.86
CA ILE A 297 -24.15 32.23 -2.70
C ILE A 297 -23.31 32.25 -4.00
N GLY A 298 -23.66 31.39 -4.98
CA GLY A 298 -23.02 31.25 -6.30
C GLY A 298 -23.69 31.97 -7.48
N ASP A 299 -24.85 32.62 -7.31
CA ASP A 299 -25.66 33.14 -8.45
C ASP A 299 -25.09 34.40 -9.13
N GLY A 300 -23.92 34.88 -8.70
CA GLY A 300 -23.17 35.87 -9.47
C GLY A 300 -22.42 35.16 -10.59
N GLN A 301 -22.81 35.38 -11.85
CA GLN A 301 -22.25 34.83 -13.11
C GLN A 301 -20.70 34.85 -13.29
N ASN A 302 -19.91 35.24 -12.29
CA ASN A 302 -18.45 35.28 -12.30
C ASN A 302 -17.76 34.63 -11.08
N SER A 303 -18.46 33.98 -10.15
CA SER A 303 -17.81 33.30 -9.00
C SER A 303 -17.62 31.81 -9.25
N THR A 304 -16.61 31.45 -10.05
CA THR A 304 -16.11 30.06 -10.19
C THR A 304 -15.36 29.55 -8.94
N GLY A 305 -15.62 30.15 -7.77
CA GLY A 305 -14.84 29.93 -6.56
C GLY A 305 -15.46 28.88 -5.65
N GLY A 306 -15.34 27.60 -6.00
CA GLY A 306 -15.60 26.52 -5.05
C GLY A 306 -14.68 26.60 -3.83
N ILE A 307 -15.02 25.86 -2.78
CA ILE A 307 -14.26 25.80 -1.53
C ILE A 307 -12.86 25.29 -1.81
N SER A 308 -11.86 25.94 -1.24
CA SER A 308 -10.47 25.50 -1.38
C SER A 308 -10.21 24.21 -0.57
N PHE A 309 -9.32 23.34 -1.06
CA PHE A 309 -8.87 22.18 -0.26
C PHE A 309 -8.21 22.60 1.07
N ASP A 310 -7.63 23.81 1.14
CA ASP A 310 -7.07 24.35 2.38
C ASP A 310 -8.17 24.61 3.43
N THR A 311 -9.36 25.05 2.99
CA THR A 311 -10.54 25.20 3.85
C THR A 311 -11.04 23.84 4.34
N VAL A 312 -11.15 22.85 3.45
CA VAL A 312 -11.52 21.47 3.83
C VAL A 312 -10.50 20.90 4.83
N GLU A 313 -9.22 21.13 4.58
CA GLU A 313 -8.13 20.65 5.43
C GLU A 313 -8.08 21.31 6.81
N ARG A 314 -8.43 22.60 6.88
CA ARG A 314 -8.61 23.29 8.16
C ARG A 314 -9.77 22.66 8.96
N ILE A 315 -10.95 22.54 8.33
CA ILE A 315 -12.17 22.10 9.00
C ILE A 315 -11.98 20.71 9.62
N TYR A 316 -11.47 19.73 8.87
CA TYR A 316 -11.33 18.38 9.43
C TYR A 316 -10.20 18.28 10.47
N LYS A 317 -9.08 19.03 10.33
CA LYS A 317 -8.00 19.01 11.32
C LYS A 317 -8.40 19.65 12.64
N GLU A 318 -9.16 20.75 12.58
CA GLU A 318 -9.68 21.44 13.77
C GLU A 318 -10.79 20.62 14.45
N GLY A 319 -11.58 19.87 13.67
CA GLY A 319 -12.62 18.96 14.13
C GLY A 319 -12.17 17.64 14.75
N ARG A 320 -10.87 17.45 15.04
CA ARG A 320 -10.28 16.18 15.53
C ARG A 320 -10.54 14.98 14.61
N LEU A 321 -10.60 15.20 13.29
CA LEU A 321 -10.60 14.13 12.30
C LEU A 321 -9.15 13.88 11.83
N ALA A 322 -8.82 12.63 11.60
CA ALA A 322 -7.56 12.18 11.02
C ALA A 322 -7.79 11.56 9.64
N ALA A 323 -6.77 11.63 8.78
CA ALA A 323 -6.77 10.94 7.50
C ALA A 323 -6.04 9.59 7.64
N LYS A 324 -6.69 8.46 7.32
CA LYS A 324 -6.11 7.11 7.45
C LYS A 324 -6.02 6.44 6.07
N SER A 325 -4.88 5.84 5.75
CA SER A 325 -4.66 4.99 4.58
C SER A 325 -4.72 3.50 4.97
N ASN A 326 -5.22 2.65 4.06
CA ASN A 326 -5.40 1.18 4.14
C ASN A 326 -4.66 0.45 5.30
N VAL A 327 -5.40 -0.23 6.18
CA VAL A 327 -4.82 -1.11 7.21
C VAL A 327 -5.30 -2.54 7.00
N ASN A 328 -4.38 -3.40 6.53
CA ASN A 328 -4.61 -4.84 6.49
C ASN A 328 -4.39 -5.46 7.88
N PRO A 329 -5.15 -6.50 8.26
CA PRO A 329 -4.84 -7.25 9.46
C PRO A 329 -3.54 -8.00 9.36
N ILE A 330 -2.85 -8.07 10.47
CA ILE A 330 -1.75 -9.00 10.67
C ILE A 330 -2.33 -10.23 11.37
N ASP A 331 -2.11 -11.40 10.79
CA ASP A 331 -2.51 -12.67 11.39
C ASP A 331 -1.79 -12.83 12.75
N PRO A 332 -2.51 -13.13 13.86
CA PRO A 332 -1.94 -13.21 15.20
C PRO A 332 -0.77 -14.18 15.35
N LYS A 333 -0.70 -15.25 14.53
CA LYS A 333 0.46 -16.15 14.51
C LYS A 333 1.70 -15.50 13.89
N ARG A 334 1.52 -14.49 13.04
CA ARG A 334 2.59 -13.70 12.40
C ARG A 334 3.14 -12.67 13.36
N ALA A 335 2.25 -11.99 14.09
CA ALA A 335 2.60 -11.08 15.18
C ALA A 335 3.49 -11.73 16.26
N ALA A 336 3.18 -12.99 16.61
CA ALA A 336 3.90 -13.79 17.60
C ALA A 336 5.40 -13.99 17.31
N GLN A 337 5.81 -13.86 16.04
CA GLN A 337 7.17 -14.16 15.59
C GLN A 337 8.10 -12.94 15.66
N ALA A 338 7.56 -11.74 15.87
CA ALA A 338 8.36 -10.54 16.06
C ALA A 338 8.84 -10.45 17.52
N SER A 339 9.91 -11.18 17.84
CA SER A 339 10.53 -11.16 19.17
C SER A 339 12.03 -10.80 19.10
N PRO A 340 12.61 -10.24 20.18
CA PRO A 340 14.06 -9.98 20.25
C PRO A 340 14.91 -11.23 19.96
N GLN A 341 14.44 -12.40 20.39
CA GLN A 341 15.12 -13.69 20.17
C GLN A 341 15.22 -14.02 18.69
N VAL A 342 14.11 -13.92 17.95
CA VAL A 342 14.07 -14.18 16.50
C VAL A 342 14.97 -13.19 15.75
N LEU A 343 14.97 -11.93 16.17
CA LEU A 343 15.85 -10.90 15.61
C LEU A 343 17.34 -11.24 15.83
N ASN A 344 17.72 -11.59 17.05
CA ASN A 344 19.10 -11.94 17.36
C ASN A 344 19.51 -13.21 16.59
N ALA A 345 18.67 -14.24 16.58
CA ALA A 345 18.93 -15.49 15.86
C ALA A 345 19.13 -15.24 14.36
N PHE A 346 18.29 -14.39 13.75
CA PHE A 346 18.43 -13.97 12.34
C PHE A 346 19.82 -13.39 12.05
N TYR A 347 20.30 -12.48 12.87
CA TYR A 347 21.61 -11.86 12.66
C TYR A 347 22.77 -12.80 12.95
N HIS A 348 22.65 -13.67 13.96
CA HIS A 348 23.65 -14.73 14.21
C HIS A 348 23.75 -15.69 13.02
N GLN A 349 22.61 -16.07 12.43
CA GLN A 349 22.57 -16.91 11.25
C GLN A 349 23.15 -16.19 10.02
N LEU A 350 22.91 -14.88 9.88
CA LEU A 350 23.52 -14.06 8.85
C LEU A 350 25.05 -14.04 8.97
N GLU A 351 25.59 -13.78 10.15
CA GLU A 351 27.04 -13.81 10.40
C GLU A 351 27.64 -15.21 10.14
N ALA A 352 26.99 -16.28 10.62
CA ALA A 352 27.42 -17.65 10.37
C ALA A 352 27.46 -17.96 8.87
N THR A 353 26.46 -17.50 8.11
CA THR A 353 26.39 -17.72 6.67
C THR A 353 27.48 -16.97 5.91
N ILE A 354 27.83 -15.75 6.33
CA ILE A 354 28.97 -15.02 5.72
C ILE A 354 30.29 -15.73 5.97
N LYS A 355 30.51 -16.27 7.17
CA LYS A 355 31.70 -17.06 7.46
C LYS A 355 31.78 -18.30 6.57
N MET A 356 30.68 -19.06 6.46
CA MET A 356 30.63 -20.22 5.57
C MET A 356 30.91 -19.84 4.10
N ALA A 357 30.37 -18.70 3.63
CA ALA A 357 30.62 -18.21 2.28
C ALA A 357 32.08 -17.78 2.05
N HIS A 358 32.70 -17.14 3.05
CA HIS A 358 34.12 -16.83 3.03
C HIS A 358 34.99 -18.06 2.93
N GLU A 359 34.70 -19.12 3.67
CA GLU A 359 35.52 -20.33 3.59
C GLU A 359 35.49 -21.01 2.23
N ILE A 360 34.35 -20.94 1.52
CA ILE A 360 34.25 -21.44 0.14
C ILE A 360 35.02 -20.56 -0.82
N ASN A 361 34.85 -19.24 -0.70
CA ASN A 361 35.49 -18.30 -1.61
C ASN A 361 36.01 -17.07 -0.84
N PRO A 362 37.24 -17.18 -0.26
CA PRO A 362 37.82 -16.12 0.56
C PRO A 362 38.07 -14.82 -0.20
N THR A 363 38.18 -14.91 -1.53
CA THR A 363 38.42 -13.75 -2.40
C THR A 363 37.15 -12.95 -2.68
N ALA A 364 35.98 -13.62 -2.68
CA ALA A 364 34.70 -12.97 -2.96
C ALA A 364 34.04 -12.41 -1.69
N TRP A 365 34.23 -13.04 -0.54
CA TRP A 365 33.51 -12.72 0.71
C TRP A 365 34.46 -12.25 1.82
N PRO A 366 34.04 -11.33 2.73
CA PRO A 366 34.88 -10.90 3.85
C PRO A 366 35.02 -12.00 4.90
N GLU A 367 36.16 -12.02 5.60
CA GLU A 367 36.57 -13.08 6.55
C GLU A 367 35.77 -13.09 7.84
N ASP A 368 35.36 -11.91 8.30
CA ASP A 368 35.01 -11.71 9.71
C ASP A 368 33.52 -11.48 9.94
N ARG A 369 32.88 -10.52 9.24
CA ARG A 369 31.48 -10.15 9.51
C ARG A 369 30.66 -9.60 8.35
N TYR A 370 29.33 -9.78 8.44
CA TYR A 370 28.35 -9.11 7.56
C TYR A 370 28.51 -7.59 7.55
N ALA A 371 28.84 -7.00 8.71
CA ALA A 371 29.05 -5.56 8.85
C ALA A 371 30.12 -4.97 7.90
N ASN A 372 31.02 -5.80 7.39
CA ASN A 372 32.10 -5.39 6.48
C ASN A 372 31.72 -5.49 5.00
N ILE A 373 30.52 -5.99 4.69
CA ILE A 373 30.01 -6.03 3.33
C ILE A 373 29.58 -4.61 2.95
N PRO A 374 30.11 -4.05 1.85
CA PRO A 374 29.76 -2.70 1.44
C PRO A 374 28.30 -2.63 0.99
N PRO A 375 27.66 -1.45 1.10
CA PRO A 375 26.24 -1.31 0.75
C PRO A 375 25.97 -1.52 -0.75
N THR A 376 27.00 -1.42 -1.59
CA THR A 376 26.95 -1.73 -3.02
C THR A 376 26.79 -3.21 -3.31
N ARG A 377 26.93 -4.09 -2.31
CA ARG A 377 26.83 -5.56 -2.42
C ARG A 377 25.65 -6.14 -1.64
N ILE A 378 24.82 -5.28 -1.04
CA ILE A 378 23.66 -5.67 -0.24
C ILE A 378 22.40 -5.26 -0.96
N TYR A 379 21.58 -6.25 -1.32
CA TYR A 379 20.35 -6.11 -2.07
C TYR A 379 19.18 -6.63 -1.27
N ASN A 380 18.00 -6.08 -1.52
CA ASN A 380 16.73 -6.65 -1.10
C ASN A 380 15.81 -6.70 -2.32
N ALA A 381 15.04 -7.76 -2.47
CA ALA A 381 13.95 -7.79 -3.42
C ALA A 381 12.65 -8.25 -2.75
N ASP A 382 11.57 -7.68 -3.24
CA ASP A 382 10.22 -8.07 -2.84
C ASP A 382 9.24 -7.89 -4.00
N GLU A 383 8.24 -8.76 -4.03
CA GLU A 383 7.20 -8.81 -5.04
C GLU A 383 5.96 -8.09 -4.54
N GLN A 384 5.65 -6.98 -5.17
CA GLN A 384 4.42 -6.25 -4.93
C GLN A 384 3.47 -6.47 -6.10
N GLY A 385 2.18 -6.65 -5.83
CA GLY A 385 1.15 -6.47 -6.85
C GLY A 385 0.64 -5.04 -6.85
N PRO A 386 1.30 -4.05 -7.49
CA PRO A 386 0.83 -2.68 -7.48
C PRO A 386 -0.50 -2.65 -8.21
N ASN A 387 -1.57 -2.51 -7.44
CA ASN A 387 -2.87 -2.25 -8.01
C ASN A 387 -3.05 -0.72 -8.04
N PRO A 388 -2.97 -0.07 -9.21
CA PRO A 388 -3.18 1.37 -9.31
C PRO A 388 -4.58 1.79 -8.82
N THR A 389 -5.56 0.85 -8.77
CA THR A 389 -6.89 1.10 -8.19
C THR A 389 -6.95 0.86 -6.67
N ALA A 390 -5.91 0.28 -6.06
CA ALA A 390 -5.83 0.08 -4.60
C ALA A 390 -5.16 1.23 -3.84
N LEU A 391 -4.55 2.19 -4.54
CA LEU A 391 -4.02 3.44 -3.95
C LEU A 391 -5.17 4.42 -3.69
N ARG A 392 -6.02 4.03 -2.75
CA ARG A 392 -7.19 4.80 -2.32
C ARG A 392 -6.73 6.09 -1.64
N ASN A 393 -7.46 7.18 -1.88
CA ASN A 393 -7.19 8.43 -1.18
C ASN A 393 -7.37 8.23 0.34
N PRO A 394 -6.57 8.91 1.18
CA PRO A 394 -6.77 8.89 2.62
C PRO A 394 -8.19 9.33 2.99
N VAL A 395 -8.89 8.49 3.75
CA VAL A 395 -10.25 8.76 4.20
C VAL A 395 -10.24 9.49 5.55
N LEU A 396 -11.18 10.41 5.74
CA LEU A 396 -11.35 11.21 6.95
C LEU A 396 -12.13 10.42 7.99
N ILE A 397 -11.56 10.28 9.18
CA ILE A 397 -12.09 9.48 10.28
C ILE A 397 -11.92 10.23 11.59
N PRO A 398 -12.77 10.02 12.61
CA PRO A 398 -12.55 10.54 13.95
C PRO A 398 -11.22 10.08 14.55
N ALA A 399 -10.50 10.98 15.24
CA ALA A 399 -9.22 10.64 15.87
C ALA A 399 -9.35 9.51 16.92
N ASP A 400 -10.48 9.43 17.62
CA ASP A 400 -10.80 8.33 18.54
C ASP A 400 -10.91 6.96 17.82
N MET A 401 -11.26 6.94 16.53
CA MET A 401 -11.26 5.70 15.74
C MET A 401 -9.86 5.25 15.31
N LEU A 402 -8.82 6.09 15.42
CA LEU A 402 -7.43 5.66 15.23
C LEU A 402 -6.95 4.81 16.41
N GLU A 403 -7.36 5.16 17.63
CA GLU A 403 -6.89 4.52 18.87
C GLU A 403 -7.45 3.09 19.04
N GLY A 404 -8.55 2.75 18.36
CA GLY A 404 -9.24 1.47 18.50
C GLY A 404 -8.83 0.33 17.57
N HIS A 405 -7.82 0.49 16.70
CA HIS A 405 -7.41 -0.51 15.68
C HIS A 405 -8.54 -1.09 14.79
N ALA A 406 -9.74 -0.50 14.76
CA ALA A 406 -10.84 -0.98 13.94
C ALA A 406 -10.45 -0.85 12.46
N ARG A 407 -10.58 -1.96 11.73
CA ARG A 407 -10.47 -1.94 10.26
C ARG A 407 -11.63 -1.10 9.73
N LEU A 408 -11.30 -0.15 8.87
CA LEU A 408 -12.28 0.60 8.12
C LEU A 408 -12.30 0.02 6.72
N PHE A 409 -13.44 -0.56 6.35
CA PHE A 409 -13.67 -1.05 5.00
C PHE A 409 -14.20 0.14 4.18
N GLN A 410 -13.51 0.47 3.09
CA GLN A 410 -14.04 1.41 2.10
C GLN A 410 -14.62 0.59 0.96
N ASN A 411 -15.89 0.84 0.62
CA ASN A 411 -16.47 0.35 -0.62
C ASN A 411 -15.86 1.15 -1.79
N THR A 412 -15.25 0.44 -2.74
CA THR A 412 -14.84 0.98 -4.03
C THR A 412 -16.07 1.42 -4.81
N ARG A 413 -15.95 2.43 -5.66
CA ARG A 413 -17.05 2.75 -6.59
C ARG A 413 -17.28 1.54 -7.51
N GLU A 414 -18.52 1.21 -7.82
CA GLU A 414 -18.79 0.31 -8.96
C GLU A 414 -18.15 0.96 -10.21
N GLY A 415 -17.21 0.25 -10.84
CA GLY A 415 -16.40 0.81 -11.93
C GLY A 415 -15.01 1.32 -11.56
N ASP A 416 -14.53 1.16 -10.31
CA ASP A 416 -13.09 1.10 -10.04
C ASP A 416 -12.56 -0.16 -10.74
N GLY A 417 -12.21 -0.01 -12.02
CA GLY A 417 -11.90 -1.10 -12.93
C GLY A 417 -10.99 -2.11 -12.25
N LYS A 418 -11.49 -3.34 -12.05
CA LYS A 418 -10.59 -4.46 -11.82
C LYS A 418 -9.67 -4.46 -13.03
N MET A 419 -8.36 -4.31 -12.82
CA MET A 419 -7.42 -4.55 -13.92
C MET A 419 -7.80 -5.90 -14.54
N GLN A 420 -7.94 -5.95 -15.87
CA GLN A 420 -8.32 -7.18 -16.57
C GLN A 420 -7.35 -8.34 -16.25
N PHE A 421 -6.12 -7.99 -15.90
CA PHE A 421 -5.03 -8.89 -15.54
C PHE A 421 -4.27 -8.31 -14.33
N HIS A 422 -3.70 -9.19 -13.52
CA HIS A 422 -2.86 -8.88 -12.37
C HIS A 422 -1.40 -8.65 -12.80
N TYR A 423 -0.78 -7.59 -12.29
CA TYR A 423 0.66 -7.39 -12.37
C TYR A 423 1.29 -7.62 -11.01
N SER A 424 2.43 -8.29 -11.00
CA SER A 424 3.39 -8.25 -9.92
C SER A 424 4.71 -7.66 -10.41
N VAL A 425 5.31 -6.85 -9.56
CA VAL A 425 6.60 -6.20 -9.78
C VAL A 425 7.52 -6.67 -8.65
N ALA A 426 8.52 -7.47 -9.00
CA ALA A 426 9.62 -7.77 -8.09
C ALA A 426 10.60 -6.60 -8.10
N ASN A 427 10.42 -5.68 -7.17
CA ASN A 427 11.31 -4.54 -6.97
C ASN A 427 12.62 -5.04 -6.38
N ILE A 428 13.74 -4.60 -6.95
CA ILE A 428 15.08 -4.88 -6.45
C ILE A 428 15.70 -3.56 -6.01
N VAL A 429 16.24 -3.53 -4.80
CA VAL A 429 16.87 -2.35 -4.22
C VAL A 429 18.25 -2.70 -3.66
N ARG A 430 19.15 -1.71 -3.64
CA ARG A 430 20.52 -1.83 -3.15
C ARG A 430 20.73 -0.88 -1.97
N ALA A 431 21.52 -1.29 -0.97
CA ALA A 431 21.62 -0.57 0.29
C ALA A 431 22.23 0.84 0.20
N ASP A 432 22.98 1.13 -0.87
CA ASP A 432 23.49 2.48 -1.18
C ASP A 432 22.43 3.39 -1.84
N GLY A 433 21.26 2.84 -2.17
CA GLY A 433 20.13 3.52 -2.77
C GLY A 433 20.23 3.72 -4.28
N VAL A 434 21.33 3.35 -4.93
CA VAL A 434 21.52 3.55 -6.37
C VAL A 434 20.66 2.54 -7.13
N GLN A 435 19.88 3.01 -8.09
CA GLN A 435 19.11 2.18 -9.02
C GLN A 435 19.83 2.14 -10.36
N CYS A 436 19.88 0.98 -11.02
CA CYS A 436 20.54 0.88 -12.32
C CYS A 436 19.81 1.74 -13.36
N HIS A 437 20.59 2.31 -14.28
CA HIS A 437 20.05 2.97 -15.46
C HIS A 437 21.03 2.72 -16.62
N PRO A 438 20.82 1.65 -17.40
CA PRO A 438 21.73 1.20 -18.45
C PRO A 438 22.14 2.32 -19.42
N ASP A 439 21.17 3.10 -19.92
CA ASP A 439 21.45 4.21 -20.84
C ASP A 439 22.37 5.29 -20.26
N GLN A 440 22.25 5.56 -18.96
CA GLN A 440 23.08 6.53 -18.25
C GLN A 440 24.39 5.91 -17.72
N LYS A 441 24.64 4.62 -17.99
CA LYS A 441 25.77 3.83 -17.47
C LYS A 441 25.87 3.92 -15.95
N VAL A 442 24.72 3.95 -15.27
CA VAL A 442 24.66 3.95 -13.81
C VAL A 442 24.54 2.50 -13.35
N GLU A 443 25.58 2.00 -12.69
CA GLU A 443 25.58 0.69 -12.05
C GLU A 443 24.91 0.77 -10.67
N GLY A 444 23.81 0.04 -10.51
CA GLY A 444 22.91 0.16 -9.37
C GLY A 444 22.22 -1.16 -9.01
N ALA A 445 21.15 -1.07 -8.23
CA ALA A 445 20.19 -2.16 -8.09
C ALA A 445 19.65 -2.57 -9.48
N PRO A 446 19.63 -3.87 -9.82
CA PRO A 446 19.02 -4.36 -11.05
C PRO A 446 17.59 -3.84 -11.25
N ALA A 447 17.17 -3.78 -12.50
CA ALA A 447 15.84 -3.28 -12.85
C ALA A 447 14.75 -4.19 -12.26
N PRO A 448 13.57 -3.66 -11.95
CA PRO A 448 12.42 -4.47 -11.55
C PRO A 448 12.12 -5.61 -12.52
N TYR A 449 11.71 -6.74 -11.97
CA TYR A 449 11.27 -7.91 -12.72
C TYR A 449 9.74 -7.98 -12.73
N ILE A 450 9.12 -8.02 -13.91
CA ILE A 450 7.68 -7.88 -14.09
C ILE A 450 7.05 -9.24 -14.37
N ILE A 451 5.96 -9.54 -13.67
CA ILE A 451 5.18 -10.75 -13.84
C ILE A 451 3.73 -10.35 -14.14
N ILE A 452 3.20 -10.80 -15.27
CA ILE A 452 1.87 -10.42 -15.76
C ILE A 452 0.98 -11.65 -15.76
N SER A 453 -0.25 -11.52 -15.30
CA SER A 453 -1.20 -12.62 -15.37
C SER A 453 -1.66 -12.83 -16.79
N ASP A 454 -1.43 -14.01 -17.34
CA ASP A 454 -1.92 -14.41 -18.64
C ASP A 454 -2.45 -15.84 -18.53
N THR A 455 -3.76 -16.03 -18.62
CA THR A 455 -4.37 -17.36 -18.53
C THR A 455 -3.94 -18.28 -19.67
N SER A 456 -3.50 -17.74 -20.81
CA SER A 456 -2.92 -18.52 -21.90
C SER A 456 -1.51 -19.06 -21.57
N SER A 457 -0.84 -18.49 -20.57
CA SER A 457 0.42 -18.99 -20.03
C SER A 457 0.27 -20.21 -19.10
N ALA A 458 -0.97 -20.69 -18.89
CA ALA A 458 -1.25 -21.96 -18.23
C ALA A 458 -0.58 -23.10 -18.99
N ASN A 459 0.63 -23.42 -18.55
CA ASN A 459 1.52 -24.34 -19.23
C ASN A 459 1.03 -25.78 -19.07
N GLU A 460 1.58 -26.68 -19.89
CA GLU A 460 1.51 -28.13 -19.66
C GLU A 460 1.92 -28.51 -18.23
N LEU A 461 2.85 -27.74 -17.62
CA LEU A 461 3.28 -27.88 -16.22
C LEU A 461 2.12 -27.84 -15.21
N ASP A 462 1.08 -27.04 -15.43
CA ASP A 462 -0.08 -26.99 -14.51
C ASP A 462 -0.97 -28.23 -14.64
N LYS A 463 -0.86 -28.93 -15.78
CA LYS A 463 -1.56 -30.18 -16.07
C LYS A 463 -0.71 -31.42 -15.72
N MET A 464 0.58 -31.25 -15.39
CA MET A 464 1.48 -32.34 -15.02
C MET A 464 1.23 -32.83 -13.59
N PRO A 465 1.44 -34.13 -13.29
CA PRO A 465 1.52 -34.62 -11.93
C PRO A 465 2.57 -33.84 -11.13
N LYS A 466 2.30 -33.62 -9.83
CA LYS A 466 3.18 -32.81 -8.96
C LYS A 466 4.64 -33.26 -9.00
N ALA A 467 4.91 -34.57 -9.00
CA ALA A 467 6.26 -35.11 -9.02
C ALA A 467 7.03 -34.77 -10.31
N ASP A 468 6.40 -34.92 -11.48
CA ASP A 468 7.02 -34.58 -12.77
C ASP A 468 7.22 -33.08 -12.91
N ARG A 469 6.25 -32.29 -12.44
CA ARG A 469 6.36 -30.83 -12.39
C ARG A 469 7.52 -30.41 -11.49
N ASP A 470 7.62 -30.94 -10.29
CA ASP A 470 8.69 -30.61 -9.34
C ASP A 470 10.07 -31.05 -9.90
N ARG A 471 10.14 -32.19 -10.60
CA ARG A 471 11.37 -32.65 -11.31
C ARG A 471 11.76 -31.73 -12.47
N LEU A 472 10.81 -31.27 -13.28
CA LEU A 472 11.04 -30.31 -14.36
C LEU A 472 11.47 -28.94 -13.82
N LEU A 473 10.85 -28.49 -12.73
CA LEU A 473 11.21 -27.25 -12.03
C LEU A 473 12.60 -27.32 -11.40
N ALA A 474 13.04 -28.50 -10.95
CA ALA A 474 14.38 -28.71 -10.41
C ALA A 474 15.45 -28.70 -11.52
N ASN A 475 15.11 -29.11 -12.74
CA ASN A 475 16.05 -29.25 -13.87
C ASN A 475 15.93 -28.12 -14.90
N GLN A 476 15.58 -26.90 -14.47
CA GLN A 476 15.48 -25.77 -15.39
C GLN A 476 16.84 -25.33 -15.91
N SER A 477 16.87 -24.98 -17.19
CA SER A 477 18.06 -24.49 -17.87
C SER A 477 17.88 -23.05 -18.37
N GLU A 478 18.99 -22.33 -18.55
CA GLU A 478 19.00 -20.99 -19.16
C GLU A 478 18.42 -21.00 -20.59
N ASN A 479 18.45 -22.16 -21.26
CA ASN A 479 18.00 -22.36 -22.63
C ASN A 479 16.50 -22.70 -22.75
N ASP A 480 15.78 -22.81 -21.63
CA ASP A 480 14.36 -23.18 -21.66
C ASP A 480 13.54 -22.08 -22.35
N THR A 481 13.01 -22.35 -23.56
CA THR A 481 12.21 -21.37 -24.30
C THR A 481 10.95 -20.98 -23.53
N ILE A 482 10.79 -19.69 -23.28
CA ILE A 482 9.59 -19.13 -22.65
C ILE A 482 8.71 -18.56 -23.75
N ARG A 483 7.53 -19.15 -23.92
CA ARG A 483 6.52 -18.63 -24.85
C ARG A 483 5.79 -17.49 -24.15
N LEU A 484 6.08 -16.26 -24.59
CA LEU A 484 5.34 -15.08 -24.17
C LEU A 484 4.29 -14.74 -25.24
N ASN A 485 3.07 -14.44 -24.80
CA ASN A 485 2.05 -13.87 -25.67
C ASN A 485 2.56 -12.50 -26.18
N PRO A 486 2.68 -12.28 -27.50
CA PRO A 486 3.19 -11.03 -28.04
C PRO A 486 2.42 -9.78 -27.55
N ALA A 487 1.11 -9.91 -27.34
CA ALA A 487 0.27 -8.82 -26.83
C ALA A 487 0.68 -8.35 -25.43
N VAL A 488 1.28 -9.23 -24.62
CA VAL A 488 1.75 -8.91 -23.27
C VAL A 488 3.07 -8.12 -23.29
N LEU A 489 3.84 -8.21 -24.38
CA LEU A 489 5.10 -7.48 -24.53
C LEU A 489 4.91 -6.09 -25.14
N GLU A 490 3.79 -5.89 -25.85
CA GLU A 490 3.47 -4.63 -26.50
C GLU A 490 3.28 -3.51 -25.45
N GLY A 491 3.99 -2.39 -25.60
CA GLY A 491 4.01 -1.28 -24.65
C GLY A 491 5.14 -1.28 -23.62
N TRP A 492 5.82 -2.42 -23.40
CA TRP A 492 7.04 -2.48 -22.56
C TRP A 492 8.30 -2.02 -23.28
N PHE A 493 8.31 -2.13 -24.60
CA PHE A 493 9.43 -1.74 -25.46
C PHE A 493 8.92 -0.74 -26.49
N ASP A 494 9.70 0.30 -26.81
CA ASP A 494 9.29 1.32 -27.78
C ASP A 494 9.07 0.69 -29.17
N THR A 495 8.11 1.24 -29.91
CA THR A 495 7.61 0.70 -31.17
C THR A 495 8.72 0.31 -32.14
N PHE A 496 8.69 -0.96 -32.51
CA PHE A 496 9.55 -1.65 -33.46
C PHE A 496 9.87 -0.83 -34.72
N GLU A 497 11.13 -0.81 -35.14
CA GLU A 497 11.42 -0.90 -36.56
C GLU A 497 11.18 -2.37 -36.97
N VAL A 498 10.18 -2.62 -37.80
CA VAL A 498 9.87 -3.96 -38.33
C VAL A 498 11.13 -4.51 -39.02
N GLY A 499 11.80 -5.49 -38.39
CA GLY A 499 12.97 -6.18 -38.97
C GLY A 499 14.20 -6.35 -38.06
N LYS A 500 14.28 -5.69 -36.89
CA LYS A 500 15.42 -5.80 -35.95
C LYS A 500 15.00 -6.31 -34.57
N LYS A 501 14.49 -7.54 -34.51
CA LYS A 501 14.02 -8.17 -33.26
C LYS A 501 15.18 -8.52 -32.31
N ASP A 502 16.40 -8.66 -32.81
CA ASP A 502 17.57 -9.08 -32.02
C ASP A 502 18.28 -7.91 -31.32
N ASP A 503 17.96 -6.65 -31.66
CA ASP A 503 18.55 -5.43 -31.07
C ASP A 503 17.63 -4.80 -30.01
N LEU A 504 16.83 -5.62 -29.31
CA LEU A 504 15.89 -5.21 -28.25
C LEU A 504 16.66 -4.65 -27.05
N VAL A 505 17.06 -3.39 -27.10
CA VAL A 505 17.64 -2.69 -25.95
C VAL A 505 16.48 -2.24 -25.08
N ASN A 506 16.25 -2.94 -23.97
CA ASN A 506 15.45 -2.38 -22.89
C ASN A 506 16.27 -1.27 -22.23
N PRO A 507 15.94 0.03 -22.40
CA PRO A 507 16.77 1.13 -21.92
C PRO A 507 16.94 1.15 -20.40
N PHE A 508 16.00 0.49 -19.69
CA PHE A 508 15.98 0.40 -18.24
C PHE A 508 16.32 -1.01 -17.73
N GLY A 509 16.47 -1.99 -18.61
CA GLY A 509 16.81 -3.36 -18.24
C GLY A 509 15.67 -4.18 -17.62
N PHE A 510 14.40 -3.76 -17.66
CA PHE A 510 13.30 -4.61 -17.16
C PHE A 510 13.25 -5.99 -17.86
N GLN A 511 12.85 -7.00 -17.12
CA GLN A 511 12.51 -8.31 -17.69
C GLN A 511 11.06 -8.62 -17.39
N VAL A 512 10.33 -9.06 -18.42
CA VAL A 512 8.89 -9.35 -18.34
C VAL A 512 8.68 -10.85 -18.50
N ARG A 513 7.85 -11.41 -17.63
CA ARG A 513 7.33 -12.78 -17.71
C ARG A 513 5.83 -12.82 -17.52
N THR A 514 5.23 -13.92 -17.95
CA THR A 514 3.83 -14.24 -17.69
C THR A 514 3.69 -15.45 -16.79
N THR A 515 2.67 -15.44 -15.94
CA THR A 515 2.18 -16.63 -15.23
C THR A 515 0.66 -16.63 -15.23
N PRO A 516 -0.01 -17.76 -14.99
CA PRO A 516 -1.49 -17.80 -15.02
C PRO A 516 -2.15 -16.86 -14.01
N THR A 517 -1.48 -16.61 -12.88
CA THR A 517 -2.00 -15.77 -11.78
C THR A 517 -1.35 -14.39 -11.73
N GLY A 518 -0.29 -14.15 -12.50
CA GLY A 518 0.54 -12.94 -12.39
C GLY A 518 1.39 -12.91 -11.12
N SER A 519 1.55 -14.03 -10.43
CA SER A 519 2.41 -14.18 -9.26
C SER A 519 3.67 -14.96 -9.59
N MET A 520 4.73 -14.77 -8.82
CA MET A 520 5.97 -15.51 -8.95
C MET A 520 5.81 -16.99 -8.56
N LEU A 521 6.01 -17.86 -9.55
CA LEU A 521 6.10 -19.31 -9.43
C LEU A 521 7.58 -19.74 -9.37
N LYS A 522 7.84 -21.02 -9.03
CA LYS A 522 9.20 -21.56 -8.88
C LYS A 522 10.05 -21.35 -10.13
N ARG A 523 9.44 -21.56 -11.31
CA ARG A 523 10.04 -21.29 -12.62
C ARG A 523 10.44 -19.83 -12.80
N THR A 524 9.49 -18.93 -12.59
CA THR A 524 9.74 -17.50 -12.75
C THR A 524 10.67 -16.94 -11.69
N PHE A 525 10.82 -17.62 -10.54
CA PHE A 525 11.82 -17.26 -9.54
C PHE A 525 13.23 -17.62 -10.00
N PHE A 526 13.43 -18.77 -10.67
CA PHE A 526 14.70 -19.07 -11.32
C PHE A 526 15.07 -18.04 -12.39
N ASP A 527 14.12 -17.69 -13.27
CA ASP A 527 14.30 -16.63 -14.24
C ASP A 527 14.59 -15.26 -13.58
N PHE A 528 13.99 -14.97 -12.43
CA PHE A 528 14.27 -13.77 -11.64
C PHE A 528 15.71 -13.77 -11.10
N ILE A 529 16.23 -14.91 -10.67
CA ILE A 529 17.63 -15.02 -10.25
C ILE A 529 18.58 -14.81 -11.43
N LEU A 530 18.29 -15.41 -12.60
CA LEU A 530 19.09 -15.17 -13.81
C LEU A 530 19.08 -13.69 -14.20
N HIS A 531 17.91 -13.05 -14.16
CA HIS A 531 17.76 -11.61 -14.35
C HIS A 531 18.61 -10.81 -13.37
N PHE A 532 18.49 -11.07 -12.07
CA PHE A 532 19.24 -10.39 -11.02
C PHE A 532 20.75 -10.49 -11.24
N VAL A 533 21.24 -11.69 -11.49
CA VAL A 533 22.66 -11.99 -11.70
C VAL A 533 23.19 -11.31 -12.96
N SER A 534 22.45 -11.38 -14.08
CA SER A 534 22.87 -10.80 -15.36
C SER A 534 23.04 -9.27 -15.32
N GLN A 535 22.45 -8.63 -14.31
CA GLN A 535 22.46 -7.17 -14.13
C GLN A 535 23.30 -6.72 -12.92
N LEU A 536 24.03 -7.63 -12.30
CA LEU A 536 24.97 -7.24 -11.26
C LEU A 536 26.05 -6.32 -11.85
N PRO A 537 26.56 -5.37 -11.05
CA PRO A 537 27.76 -4.60 -11.42
C PRO A 537 28.92 -5.52 -11.82
N HIS A 538 29.77 -5.05 -12.72
CA HIS A 538 30.86 -5.86 -13.31
C HIS A 538 31.89 -6.37 -12.30
N ASP A 539 31.98 -5.76 -11.11
CA ASP A 539 32.86 -6.17 -10.02
C ASP A 539 32.20 -7.21 -9.09
N GLN A 540 30.95 -7.59 -9.36
CA GLN A 540 30.16 -8.55 -8.61
C GLN A 540 29.79 -9.75 -9.47
N GLY A 541 29.38 -10.86 -8.83
CA GLY A 541 28.90 -12.02 -9.58
C GLY A 541 29.98 -13.08 -9.83
N PRO A 542 29.92 -13.80 -10.97
CA PRO A 542 30.94 -14.78 -11.38
C PRO A 542 32.33 -14.18 -11.41
N ASN A 543 33.26 -14.76 -10.66
CA ASN A 543 34.65 -14.29 -10.53
C ASN A 543 34.80 -12.88 -9.92
N GLY A 544 33.71 -12.27 -9.46
CA GLY A 544 33.69 -10.98 -8.77
C GLY A 544 33.54 -11.12 -7.26
N LEU A 545 33.19 -10.01 -6.64
CA LEU A 545 32.83 -9.91 -5.24
C LEU A 545 31.44 -10.52 -5.00
N GLY A 546 31.25 -11.19 -3.86
CA GLY A 546 29.98 -11.84 -3.54
C GLY A 546 28.88 -10.87 -3.13
N SER A 547 27.62 -11.10 -3.53
CA SER A 547 26.52 -10.18 -3.22
C SER A 547 25.44 -10.86 -2.41
N ILE A 548 24.80 -10.13 -1.50
CA ILE A 548 23.69 -10.65 -0.69
C ILE A 548 22.38 -10.16 -1.29
N LEU A 549 21.43 -11.06 -1.50
CA LEU A 549 20.07 -10.72 -1.88
C LEU A 549 19.09 -11.19 -0.80
N PHE A 550 18.53 -10.23 -0.07
CA PHE A 550 17.48 -10.47 0.91
C PHE A 550 16.11 -10.63 0.25
N LEU A 551 15.36 -11.69 0.58
CA LEU A 551 14.05 -12.01 -0.03
C LEU A 551 13.00 -12.35 1.03
N ASP A 552 11.71 -12.24 0.67
CA ASP A 552 10.63 -12.82 1.50
C ASP A 552 10.52 -14.32 1.17
N TRP A 553 10.41 -15.18 2.19
CA TRP A 553 10.11 -16.60 1.99
C TRP A 553 8.67 -16.80 1.52
N HIS A 554 8.53 -17.37 0.33
CA HIS A 554 7.26 -17.93 -0.13
C HIS A 554 7.50 -19.31 -0.73
N CYS A 555 6.62 -20.28 -0.50
CA CYS A 555 6.80 -21.65 -1.01
C CYS A 555 6.84 -21.71 -2.55
N SER A 556 6.30 -20.70 -3.22
CA SER A 556 6.42 -20.55 -4.67
C SER A 556 7.82 -20.14 -5.14
N ARG A 557 8.73 -19.79 -4.22
CA ARG A 557 10.15 -19.45 -4.48
C ARG A 557 11.10 -20.57 -4.05
N GLU A 558 10.58 -21.69 -3.56
CA GLU A 558 11.36 -22.88 -3.21
C GLU A 558 11.87 -23.59 -4.47
N CYS A 559 12.96 -23.06 -5.04
CA CYS A 559 13.69 -23.63 -6.15
C CYS A 559 15.16 -23.82 -5.74
N PRO A 560 15.58 -25.05 -5.36
CA PRO A 560 16.96 -25.34 -5.00
C PRO A 560 17.95 -24.96 -6.12
N GLN A 561 17.56 -25.14 -7.38
CA GLN A 561 18.38 -24.75 -8.53
C GLN A 561 18.71 -23.24 -8.50
N SER A 562 17.76 -22.39 -8.14
CA SER A 562 18.00 -20.95 -7.94
C SER A 562 19.04 -20.69 -6.86
N LEU A 563 18.98 -21.41 -5.74
CA LEU A 563 19.93 -21.27 -4.63
C LEU A 563 21.35 -21.70 -5.03
N ILE A 564 21.47 -22.83 -5.71
CA ILE A 564 22.76 -23.38 -6.15
C ILE A 564 23.38 -22.49 -7.22
N THR A 565 22.59 -22.13 -8.23
CA THR A 565 23.03 -21.28 -9.35
C THR A 565 23.49 -19.93 -8.83
N SER A 566 22.66 -19.23 -8.04
CA SER A 566 23.02 -17.93 -7.47
C SER A 566 24.32 -17.99 -6.66
N PHE A 567 24.46 -18.93 -5.74
CA PHE A 567 25.60 -18.95 -4.84
C PHE A 567 26.88 -19.48 -5.50
N PHE A 568 26.83 -20.65 -6.12
CA PHE A 568 28.04 -21.32 -6.61
C PHE A 568 28.53 -20.83 -7.97
N GLN A 569 27.62 -20.40 -8.84
CA GLN A 569 28.01 -19.91 -10.15
C GLN A 569 28.24 -18.40 -10.14
N HIS A 570 27.53 -17.67 -9.28
CA HIS A 570 27.51 -16.22 -9.31
C HIS A 570 27.92 -15.55 -8.00
N ASN A 571 28.39 -16.27 -6.97
CA ASN A 571 28.74 -15.71 -5.67
C ASN A 571 27.60 -14.84 -5.06
N VAL A 572 26.34 -15.19 -5.32
CA VAL A 572 25.17 -14.49 -4.75
C VAL A 572 24.60 -15.30 -3.61
N LEU A 573 24.65 -14.76 -2.39
CA LEU A 573 24.00 -15.36 -1.23
C LEU A 573 22.55 -14.90 -1.15
N LEU A 574 21.62 -15.82 -1.39
CA LEU A 574 20.20 -15.59 -1.14
C LEU A 574 19.93 -15.75 0.36
N PHE A 575 19.54 -14.66 1.01
CA PHE A 575 19.21 -14.67 2.43
C PHE A 575 17.72 -14.43 2.63
N ILE A 576 17.06 -15.42 3.20
CA ILE A 576 15.61 -15.40 3.35
C ILE A 576 15.25 -14.67 4.64
N LEU A 577 14.51 -13.58 4.52
CA LEU A 577 13.96 -12.88 5.67
C LEU A 577 12.77 -13.67 6.22
N PRO A 578 12.58 -13.71 7.54
CA PRO A 578 11.43 -14.39 8.13
C PRO A 578 10.13 -13.78 7.56
N SER A 579 9.37 -14.56 6.79
CA SER A 579 8.30 -14.02 5.91
C SER A 579 7.18 -13.27 6.60
N LYS A 580 7.09 -13.41 7.91
CA LYS A 580 6.00 -12.89 8.72
C LYS A 580 6.41 -11.64 9.51
N THR A 581 7.70 -11.28 9.47
CA THR A 581 8.25 -10.01 9.94
C THR A 581 8.78 -9.14 8.79
N SER A 582 8.68 -9.60 7.54
CA SER A 582 9.16 -8.92 6.33
C SER A 582 8.63 -7.49 6.21
N ILE A 583 7.37 -7.23 6.58
CA ILE A 583 6.78 -5.88 6.59
C ILE A 583 7.67 -4.85 7.34
N TRP A 584 8.36 -5.26 8.41
CA TRP A 584 9.29 -4.41 9.17
C TRP A 584 10.76 -4.70 8.87
N GLY A 585 11.09 -5.91 8.44
CA GLY A 585 12.45 -6.36 8.17
C GLY A 585 12.93 -6.13 6.73
N GLN A 586 12.02 -5.84 5.79
CA GLN A 586 12.32 -5.63 4.38
C GLN A 586 12.41 -4.17 4.01
N PRO A 587 13.55 -3.75 3.42
CA PRO A 587 13.69 -2.44 2.82
C PRO A 587 12.58 -2.10 1.81
N CYS A 588 12.17 -3.03 0.95
CA CYS A 588 11.10 -2.78 -0.04
C CYS A 588 9.77 -2.36 0.60
N ASP A 589 9.35 -3.04 1.67
CA ASP A 589 8.11 -2.75 2.41
C ASP A 589 8.18 -1.48 3.26
N ASN A 590 9.38 -0.98 3.55
CA ASN A 590 9.58 0.23 4.34
C ASN A 590 9.58 1.51 3.49
N GLY A 591 8.78 1.53 2.41
CA GLY A 591 8.42 2.73 1.66
C GLY A 591 8.70 2.67 0.15
N LYS A 592 9.65 1.85 -0.32
CA LYS A 592 9.99 1.78 -1.75
C LYS A 592 8.81 1.23 -2.58
N ASN A 593 8.20 0.14 -2.13
CA ASN A 593 7.02 -0.45 -2.78
C ASN A 593 5.87 0.56 -2.86
N GLU A 594 5.60 1.29 -1.78
CA GLU A 594 4.59 2.35 -1.75
C GLU A 594 4.88 3.48 -2.76
N LEU A 595 6.14 3.94 -2.85
CA LEU A 595 6.54 4.96 -3.82
C LEU A 595 6.42 4.48 -5.27
N THR A 596 6.82 3.24 -5.53
CA THR A 596 6.70 2.63 -6.86
C THR A 596 5.25 2.60 -7.30
N ALA A 597 4.36 2.14 -6.42
CA ALA A 597 2.93 2.14 -6.68
C ALA A 597 2.40 3.57 -6.91
N LYS A 598 2.82 4.56 -6.09
CA LYS A 598 2.42 5.97 -6.26
C LYS A 598 2.83 6.53 -7.62
N ASP A 599 4.03 6.24 -8.10
CA ASP A 599 4.50 6.71 -9.41
C ASP A 599 3.72 6.03 -10.55
N ILE A 600 3.40 4.73 -10.43
CA ILE A 600 2.52 4.03 -11.40
C ILE A 600 1.12 4.67 -11.42
N ALA A 601 0.53 4.97 -10.26
CA ALA A 601 -0.78 5.64 -10.20
C ALA A 601 -0.73 7.09 -10.72
N PHE A 602 0.37 7.81 -10.47
CA PHE A 602 0.58 9.14 -11.00
C PHE A 602 0.67 9.12 -12.53
N GLU A 603 1.35 8.13 -13.10
CA GLU A 603 1.42 7.94 -14.55
C GLU A 603 0.05 7.57 -15.16
N ALA A 604 -0.71 6.69 -14.50
CA ALA A 604 -2.09 6.38 -14.89
C ALA A 604 -2.97 7.65 -14.91
N HIS A 605 -2.84 8.48 -13.88
CA HIS A 605 -3.55 9.76 -13.78
C HIS A 605 -3.14 10.73 -14.90
N ASN A 606 -1.85 10.87 -15.20
CA ASN A 606 -1.37 11.77 -16.26
C ASN A 606 -1.90 11.39 -17.64
N ARG A 607 -2.23 10.12 -17.87
CA ARG A 607 -2.82 9.61 -19.10
C ARG A 607 -4.34 9.72 -19.15
N GLY A 608 -4.98 10.27 -18.11
CA GLY A 608 -6.43 10.48 -18.05
C GLY A 608 -7.24 9.20 -17.81
N LEU A 609 -6.62 8.10 -17.38
CA LEU A 609 -7.22 6.76 -17.33
C LEU A 609 -7.95 6.46 -16.00
N MET A 610 -8.57 7.47 -15.39
CA MET A 610 -9.11 7.37 -14.01
C MET A 610 -10.56 6.86 -13.89
N VAL A 611 -11.19 6.28 -14.93
CA VAL A 611 -12.61 5.88 -14.81
C VAL A 611 -13.02 4.66 -15.65
N GLY A 612 -13.57 3.62 -14.99
CA GLY A 612 -14.59 2.70 -15.51
C GLY A 612 -14.18 1.64 -16.53
N THR A 613 -13.24 1.96 -17.41
CA THR A 613 -12.92 1.15 -18.58
C THR A 613 -11.74 0.25 -18.24
N ALA A 614 -11.87 -1.04 -18.51
CA ALA A 614 -10.76 -1.96 -18.36
C ALA A 614 -9.63 -1.61 -19.33
N LEU A 615 -8.41 -1.50 -18.82
CA LEU A 615 -7.22 -1.25 -19.63
C LEU A 615 -6.83 -2.49 -20.43
N ASP A 616 -6.46 -2.29 -21.69
CA ASP A 616 -5.79 -3.32 -22.48
C ASP A 616 -4.30 -3.46 -22.05
N TYR A 617 -3.62 -4.49 -22.57
CA TYR A 617 -2.21 -4.73 -22.24
C TYR A 617 -1.32 -3.55 -22.64
N LEU A 618 -1.52 -2.96 -23.82
CA LEU A 618 -0.68 -1.89 -24.34
C LEU A 618 -0.68 -0.68 -23.41
N ASP A 619 -1.86 -0.20 -23.02
CA ASP A 619 -2.01 0.98 -22.18
C ASP A 619 -1.57 0.70 -20.74
N ALA A 620 -1.91 -0.47 -20.20
CA ALA A 620 -1.44 -0.88 -18.88
C ALA A 620 0.10 -1.01 -18.83
N ASN A 621 0.71 -1.65 -19.82
CA ASN A 621 2.17 -1.80 -19.93
C ASN A 621 2.86 -0.44 -20.01
N LYS A 622 2.33 0.50 -20.82
CA LYS A 622 2.86 1.86 -20.91
C LYS A 622 2.77 2.63 -19.59
N ILE A 623 1.67 2.48 -18.85
CA ILE A 623 1.50 3.09 -17.51
C ILE A 623 2.53 2.54 -16.54
N PHE A 624 2.65 1.21 -16.47
CA PHE A 624 3.56 0.56 -15.55
C PHE A 624 5.01 0.91 -15.88
N ARG A 625 5.39 0.82 -17.15
CA ARG A 625 6.70 1.24 -17.64
C ARG A 625 7.00 2.69 -17.25
N GLY A 626 6.13 3.64 -17.60
CA GLY A 626 6.32 5.05 -17.30
C GLY A 626 6.47 5.32 -15.79
N GLY A 627 5.63 4.68 -14.96
CA GLY A 627 5.72 4.79 -13.50
C GLY A 627 7.02 4.23 -12.92
N LEU A 628 7.49 3.08 -13.43
CA LEU A 628 8.75 2.45 -12.98
C LEU A 628 9.98 3.27 -13.39
N GLU A 629 10.00 3.77 -14.63
CA GLU A 629 11.04 4.66 -15.14
C GLU A 629 11.12 5.94 -14.31
N GLN A 630 9.97 6.58 -14.09
CA GLN A 630 9.86 7.78 -13.28
C GLN A 630 10.33 7.53 -11.84
N ASN A 631 9.95 6.41 -11.24
CA ASN A 631 10.40 6.06 -9.89
C ASN A 631 11.93 5.90 -9.83
N CYS A 632 12.52 5.17 -10.77
CA CYS A 632 13.98 4.97 -10.83
C CYS A 632 14.73 6.30 -10.93
N GLN A 633 14.32 7.17 -11.85
CA GLN A 633 14.92 8.49 -12.04
C GLN A 633 14.79 9.37 -10.79
N GLN A 634 13.59 9.43 -10.20
CA GLN A 634 13.36 10.22 -8.98
C GLN A 634 14.22 9.74 -7.80
N GLN A 635 14.35 8.43 -7.60
CA GLN A 635 15.15 7.87 -6.51
C GLN A 635 16.65 8.16 -6.69
N ASN A 636 17.17 8.05 -7.91
CA ASN A 636 18.55 8.41 -8.23
C ASN A 636 18.80 9.92 -8.09
N ASP A 637 17.87 10.77 -8.54
CA ASP A 637 17.95 12.22 -8.42
C ASP A 637 17.85 12.69 -6.97
N GLU A 638 17.01 12.06 -6.16
CA GLU A 638 16.92 12.33 -4.73
C GLU A 638 18.23 11.96 -4.02
N LEU A 639 18.77 10.78 -4.32
CA LEU A 639 20.07 10.33 -3.79
C LEU A 639 21.19 11.32 -4.15
N ARG A 640 21.29 11.74 -5.41
CA ARG A 640 22.29 12.72 -5.86
C ARG A 640 22.14 14.08 -5.17
N ARG A 641 20.90 14.54 -4.94
CA ARG A 641 20.62 15.86 -4.33
C ARG A 641 20.80 15.88 -2.82
N ARG A 642 20.39 14.82 -2.12
CA ARG A 642 20.29 14.79 -0.65
C ARG A 642 21.35 13.89 0.00
N GLY A 643 22.03 13.05 -0.77
CA GLY A 643 22.90 11.99 -0.25
C GLY A 643 22.13 10.83 0.41
N THR A 644 20.80 10.80 0.26
CA THR A 644 19.91 9.74 0.74
C THR A 644 18.64 9.74 -0.10
N ASN A 645 17.96 8.61 -0.18
CA ASN A 645 16.64 8.47 -0.78
C ASN A 645 15.77 7.50 0.06
N ALA A 646 14.61 7.11 -0.45
CA ALA A 646 13.72 6.20 0.28
C ALA A 646 14.42 4.87 0.56
N VAL A 647 15.12 4.30 -0.41
CA VAL A 647 15.83 3.02 -0.29
C VAL A 647 16.86 3.05 0.85
N VAL A 648 17.78 4.03 0.87
CA VAL A 648 18.78 4.15 1.94
C VAL A 648 18.11 4.29 3.32
N SER A 649 17.02 5.05 3.37
CA SER A 649 16.26 5.25 4.60
C SER A 649 15.57 3.98 5.06
N SER A 650 15.05 3.17 4.13
CA SER A 650 14.42 1.88 4.41
C SER A 650 15.42 0.86 4.93
N PHE A 651 16.59 0.71 4.31
CA PHE A 651 17.67 -0.17 4.82
C PHE A 651 18.11 0.22 6.24
N LYS A 652 18.22 1.53 6.50
CA LYS A 652 18.54 2.03 7.84
C LYS A 652 17.43 1.71 8.84
N LYS A 653 16.16 1.82 8.41
CA LYS A 653 14.99 1.55 9.25
C LYS A 653 14.88 0.07 9.62
N THR A 654 15.24 -0.85 8.73
CA THR A 654 15.22 -2.30 9.00
C THR A 654 16.45 -2.80 9.73
N GLY A 655 17.50 -1.98 9.81
CA GLY A 655 18.76 -2.36 10.45
C GLY A 655 19.64 -3.30 9.62
N LEU A 656 19.26 -3.58 8.37
CA LEU A 656 20.11 -4.37 7.48
C LEU A 656 21.32 -3.58 7.00
N TYR A 657 21.22 -2.24 6.87
CA TYR A 657 22.38 -1.40 6.59
C TYR A 657 22.23 0.06 7.08
N PRO A 658 23.18 0.58 7.89
CA PRO A 658 24.20 -0.20 8.60
C PRO A 658 23.55 -1.22 9.53
N ILE A 659 24.29 -2.27 9.90
CA ILE A 659 23.78 -3.29 10.81
C ILE A 659 23.33 -2.62 12.13
N ASP A 660 22.05 -2.76 12.48
CA ASP A 660 21.46 -2.18 13.69
C ASP A 660 20.39 -3.11 14.28
N TYR A 661 20.66 -3.66 15.45
CA TYR A 661 19.76 -4.54 16.21
C TYR A 661 18.66 -3.74 16.90
N ASP A 662 18.92 -2.45 17.12
CA ASP A 662 18.02 -1.51 17.76
C ASP A 662 17.27 -0.66 16.71
N ASN A 663 17.10 -1.20 15.50
CA ASN A 663 16.47 -0.49 14.39
C ASN A 663 14.98 -0.21 14.65
N GLU A 664 14.48 0.84 14.00
CA GLU A 664 13.12 1.33 14.17
C GLU A 664 12.07 0.32 13.69
N GLY A 665 12.33 -0.39 12.59
CA GLY A 665 11.40 -1.38 12.02
C GLY A 665 11.08 -2.49 13.00
N TRP A 666 12.11 -3.18 13.49
CA TRP A 666 11.95 -4.26 14.46
C TRP A 666 11.44 -3.78 15.81
N LYS A 667 11.84 -2.60 16.29
CA LYS A 667 11.25 -1.99 17.49
C LYS A 667 9.75 -1.75 17.32
N ALA A 668 9.34 -1.22 16.17
CA ALA A 668 7.93 -1.01 15.86
C ALA A 668 7.17 -2.35 15.78
N ALA A 669 7.75 -3.39 15.18
CA ALA A 669 7.19 -4.74 15.13
C ALA A 669 6.97 -5.30 16.54
N ILE A 670 8.03 -5.33 17.35
CA ILE A 670 8.01 -5.85 18.72
C ILE A 670 7.02 -5.05 19.58
N GLN A 671 7.01 -3.72 19.49
CA GLN A 671 6.07 -2.88 20.24
C GLN A 671 4.62 -3.10 19.81
N SER A 672 4.36 -3.21 18.50
CA SER A 672 3.02 -3.44 17.96
C SER A 672 2.42 -4.75 18.43
N PHE A 673 3.25 -5.78 18.63
CA PHE A 673 2.79 -7.10 19.06
C PHE A 673 3.08 -7.46 20.49
N LYS A 674 3.75 -6.59 21.26
CA LYS A 674 4.15 -6.87 22.63
C LYS A 674 3.03 -7.48 23.47
N ARG A 675 1.85 -6.85 23.47
CA ARG A 675 0.69 -7.31 24.25
C ARG A 675 0.14 -8.65 23.75
N LEU A 676 0.16 -8.90 22.44
CA LEU A 676 -0.27 -10.18 21.87
C LEU A 676 0.74 -11.28 22.20
N ASN A 677 2.04 -10.98 22.16
CA ASN A 677 3.11 -11.90 22.52
C ASN A 677 3.03 -12.26 24.01
N GLU A 678 2.77 -11.29 24.89
CA GLU A 678 2.52 -11.51 26.32
C GLU A 678 1.31 -12.44 26.54
N LEU A 679 0.20 -12.22 25.83
CA LEU A 679 -0.99 -13.08 25.93
C LEU A 679 -0.75 -14.49 25.39
N LEU A 680 -0.06 -14.64 24.26
CA LEU A 680 0.28 -15.94 23.70
C LEU A 680 1.27 -16.69 24.59
N ALA A 681 2.23 -15.96 25.19
CA ALA A 681 3.14 -16.52 26.18
C ALA A 681 2.37 -17.04 27.39
N GLN A 682 1.47 -16.22 27.94
CA GLN A 682 0.61 -16.63 29.05
C GLN A 682 -0.24 -17.86 28.70
N GLN A 683 -0.87 -17.89 27.52
CA GLN A 683 -1.66 -19.04 27.07
C GLN A 683 -0.82 -20.32 26.94
N LYS A 684 0.42 -20.21 26.45
CA LYS A 684 1.37 -21.33 26.38
C LYS A 684 1.72 -21.83 27.78
N LEU A 685 2.05 -20.92 28.70
CA LEU A 685 2.36 -21.24 30.09
C LEU A 685 1.18 -21.95 30.78
N GLU A 686 -0.04 -21.43 30.60
CA GLU A 686 -1.27 -22.02 31.13
C GLU A 686 -1.57 -23.41 30.55
N SER A 687 -1.16 -23.65 29.29
CA SER A 687 -1.27 -24.98 28.66
C SER A 687 -0.16 -25.98 29.07
N GLY A 688 0.78 -25.54 29.90
CA GLY A 688 1.97 -26.33 30.28
C GLY A 688 3.05 -26.41 29.20
N GLU A 689 2.97 -25.59 28.16
CA GLU A 689 4.01 -25.48 27.13
C GLU A 689 5.17 -24.63 27.67
N LEU A 690 6.39 -25.18 27.63
CA LEU A 690 7.61 -24.46 28.00
C LEU A 690 7.86 -23.31 27.03
N LEU A 691 7.83 -22.07 27.54
CA LEU A 691 8.32 -20.92 26.82
C LEU A 691 9.84 -20.92 26.86
N THR A 692 10.46 -21.27 25.74
CA THR A 692 11.91 -21.18 25.61
C THR A 692 12.28 -19.81 25.08
N GLU A 693 12.86 -18.98 25.95
CA GLU A 693 13.44 -17.68 25.55
C GLU A 693 14.78 -17.83 24.82
N ASN A 694 15.32 -19.05 24.80
CA ASN A 694 16.59 -19.37 24.17
C ASN A 694 16.35 -20.08 22.83
N VAL A 695 17.15 -19.72 21.83
CA VAL A 695 17.15 -20.33 20.49
C VAL A 695 18.57 -20.76 20.16
N TRP A 696 18.75 -21.96 19.61
CA TRP A 696 20.03 -22.41 19.09
C TRP A 696 20.22 -21.94 17.66
N VAL A 697 21.43 -21.52 17.30
CA VAL A 697 21.82 -21.19 15.93
C VAL A 697 23.05 -22.00 15.53
N VAL A 698 23.06 -22.52 14.31
CA VAL A 698 24.20 -23.23 13.76
C VAL A 698 25.29 -22.24 13.36
N THR A 699 26.52 -22.47 13.82
CA THR A 699 27.68 -21.64 13.48
C THR A 699 28.85 -22.54 13.05
N PRO A 700 29.62 -22.19 12.00
CA PRO A 700 30.84 -22.93 11.68
C PRO A 700 31.85 -22.86 12.82
N ILE A 701 32.49 -23.99 13.14
CA ILE A 701 33.68 -24.03 14.02
C ILE A 701 34.83 -23.35 13.26
N PRO A 702 35.70 -22.54 13.89
CA PRO A 702 36.90 -21.99 13.25
C PRO A 702 37.74 -23.09 12.58
N ILE A 703 38.31 -22.83 11.39
CA ILE A 703 39.02 -23.87 10.59
C ILE A 703 40.13 -24.55 11.39
N ASP A 704 40.83 -23.82 12.25
CA ASP A 704 41.91 -24.28 13.11
C ASP A 704 41.45 -25.11 14.32
N GLU A 705 40.16 -25.03 14.66
CA GLU A 705 39.54 -25.79 15.77
C GLU A 705 38.76 -27.02 15.29
N ARG A 706 38.60 -27.22 13.97
CA ARG A 706 37.84 -28.34 13.40
C ARG A 706 38.59 -29.65 13.52
N GLU A 707 37.83 -30.71 13.77
CA GLU A 707 38.32 -32.08 13.61
C GLU A 707 38.44 -32.42 12.12
N GLU A 708 39.48 -33.16 11.74
CA GLU A 708 39.62 -33.65 10.37
C GLU A 708 38.51 -34.66 10.04
N LEU A 709 37.79 -34.43 8.94
CA LEU A 709 36.81 -35.38 8.42
C LEU A 709 37.53 -36.62 7.87
N THR A 710 37.21 -37.78 8.45
CA THR A 710 37.60 -39.08 7.90
C THR A 710 36.89 -39.35 6.57
N VAL A 711 37.32 -40.39 5.85
CA VAL A 711 36.64 -40.81 4.61
C VAL A 711 35.18 -41.19 4.89
N SER A 712 34.95 -41.93 5.99
CA SER A 712 33.60 -42.30 6.43
C SER A 712 32.74 -41.08 6.74
N ASP A 713 33.30 -40.05 7.41
CA ASP A 713 32.53 -38.82 7.70
C ASP A 713 32.06 -38.13 6.41
N LYS A 714 32.92 -38.09 5.38
CA LYS A 714 32.58 -37.48 4.09
C LYS A 714 31.50 -38.29 3.36
N GLU A 715 31.61 -39.61 3.36
CA GLU A 715 30.60 -40.50 2.79
C GLU A 715 29.23 -40.34 3.47
N GLU A 716 29.21 -40.23 4.81
CA GLU A 716 27.99 -39.97 5.59
C GLU A 716 27.37 -38.60 5.29
N LEU A 717 28.20 -37.55 5.18
CA LEU A 717 27.73 -36.20 4.82
C LEU A 717 27.21 -36.17 3.38
N ASP A 718 27.88 -36.80 2.43
CA ASP A 718 27.45 -36.89 1.04
C ASP A 718 26.16 -37.73 0.91
N ALA A 719 25.98 -38.75 1.76
CA ALA A 719 24.78 -39.59 1.80
C ALA A 719 23.53 -38.87 2.35
N PHE A 720 23.71 -37.76 3.08
CA PHE A 720 22.60 -36.92 3.56
C PHE A 720 21.72 -36.39 2.42
N LEU A 721 22.31 -36.18 1.24
CA LEU A 721 21.58 -35.84 0.03
C LEU A 721 21.13 -37.14 -0.65
N PRO A 722 19.82 -37.46 -0.70
CA PRO A 722 19.38 -38.65 -1.41
C PRO A 722 19.77 -38.50 -2.88
N SER A 723 20.42 -39.52 -3.45
CA SER A 723 20.83 -39.55 -4.87
C SER A 723 19.70 -39.28 -5.87
N ALA A 724 18.43 -39.40 -5.44
CA ALA A 724 17.24 -39.16 -6.26
C ALA A 724 16.58 -37.79 -6.06
N ASP A 725 16.98 -37.01 -5.04
CA ASP A 725 16.25 -35.82 -4.60
C ASP A 725 17.09 -34.55 -4.81
N PHE A 726 16.67 -33.75 -5.79
CA PHE A 726 16.97 -32.32 -5.98
C PHE A 726 18.34 -31.87 -6.52
N LEU A 727 19.40 -32.69 -6.52
CA LEU A 727 20.75 -32.23 -6.89
C LEU A 727 21.41 -32.93 -8.09
N ASP A 728 20.63 -33.69 -8.87
CA ASP A 728 21.08 -34.27 -10.14
C ASP A 728 21.23 -33.21 -11.26
N CYS A 729 21.43 -31.96 -10.86
CA CYS A 729 21.71 -30.80 -11.70
C CYS A 729 23.15 -30.95 -12.20
N ALA A 730 23.35 -31.90 -13.12
CA ALA A 730 24.52 -31.92 -13.96
C ALA A 730 24.64 -30.52 -14.58
N THR A 731 25.73 -29.83 -14.27
CA THR A 731 26.08 -28.61 -15.01
C THR A 731 26.04 -28.94 -16.51
N GLU A 732 25.83 -27.96 -17.40
CA GLU A 732 25.84 -28.21 -18.86
C GLU A 732 27.11 -28.94 -19.36
N ARG A 733 28.16 -28.99 -18.53
CA ARG A 733 29.42 -29.70 -18.75
C ARG A 733 29.46 -31.13 -18.21
N GLY A 734 28.36 -31.66 -17.67
CA GLY A 734 28.30 -32.99 -17.07
C GLY A 734 29.10 -33.14 -15.78
N GLN A 735 29.56 -32.04 -15.18
CA GLN A 735 30.29 -32.07 -13.91
C GLN A 735 29.27 -32.07 -12.77
N GLN A 736 29.28 -33.15 -11.98
CA GLN A 736 28.43 -33.28 -10.80
C GLN A 736 28.84 -32.21 -9.79
N PHE A 737 27.86 -31.44 -9.34
CA PHE A 737 28.09 -30.38 -8.38
C PHE A 737 28.33 -31.01 -6.99
N GLN A 738 29.55 -30.88 -6.45
CA GLN A 738 29.85 -31.34 -5.10
C GLN A 738 29.57 -30.22 -4.10
N MET A 739 28.53 -30.40 -3.27
CA MET A 739 28.19 -29.47 -2.22
C MET A 739 29.32 -29.44 -1.18
N PRO A 740 29.81 -28.26 -0.75
CA PRO A 740 30.82 -28.21 0.30
C PRO A 740 30.29 -28.82 1.60
N HIS A 741 31.07 -29.73 2.20
CA HIS A 741 30.67 -30.47 3.42
C HIS A 741 30.22 -29.55 4.57
N LEU A 742 30.74 -28.32 4.65
CA LEU A 742 30.32 -27.35 5.66
C LEU A 742 28.84 -26.95 5.53
N PHE A 743 28.33 -26.79 4.30
CA PHE A 743 26.91 -26.46 4.07
C PHE A 743 26.00 -27.67 4.33
N LEU A 744 26.48 -28.88 4.03
CA LEU A 744 25.79 -30.12 4.39
C LEU A 744 25.69 -30.25 5.90
N ALA A 745 26.81 -30.07 6.61
CA ALA A 745 26.85 -30.09 8.06
C ALA A 745 25.93 -29.01 8.67
N ALA A 746 25.91 -27.79 8.11
CA ALA A 746 25.01 -26.75 8.57
C ALA A 746 23.54 -27.11 8.37
N SER A 747 23.20 -27.71 7.23
CA SER A 747 21.83 -28.18 6.93
C SER A 747 21.39 -29.30 7.88
N ILE A 748 22.30 -30.24 8.18
CA ILE A 748 22.08 -31.29 9.19
C ILE A 748 21.87 -30.65 10.57
N GLY A 749 22.70 -29.68 10.95
CA GLY A 749 22.53 -28.94 12.21
C GLY A 749 21.19 -28.23 12.33
N GLU A 750 20.68 -27.61 11.27
CA GLU A 750 19.36 -26.98 11.25
C GLU A 750 18.23 -28.01 11.38
N GLN A 751 18.38 -29.19 10.75
CA GLN A 751 17.45 -30.30 10.96
C GLN A 751 17.45 -30.77 12.43
N MET A 752 18.63 -30.94 13.03
CA MET A 752 18.77 -31.29 14.44
C MET A 752 18.08 -30.28 15.35
N ILE A 753 18.20 -28.97 15.08
CA ILE A 753 17.47 -27.93 15.82
C ILE A 753 15.96 -28.10 15.64
N GLY A 754 15.48 -28.36 14.42
CA GLY A 754 14.06 -28.56 14.13
C GLY A 754 13.45 -29.72 14.92
N GLU A 755 14.12 -30.87 14.93
CA GLU A 755 13.70 -32.05 15.71
C GLU A 755 13.78 -31.79 17.21
N TYR A 756 14.88 -31.17 17.66
CA TYR A 756 15.08 -30.77 19.04
C TYR A 756 13.98 -29.82 19.53
N VAL A 757 13.58 -28.82 18.75
CA VAL A 757 12.48 -27.88 19.10
C VAL A 757 11.11 -28.58 19.21
N LEU A 758 10.93 -29.75 18.58
CA LEU A 758 9.71 -30.54 18.67
C LEU A 758 9.70 -31.52 19.86
N ASP A 759 10.87 -31.83 20.43
CA ASP A 759 10.98 -32.69 21.62
C ASP A 759 10.51 -31.97 22.88
N ARG A 760 9.52 -32.53 23.57
CA ARG A 760 8.95 -31.98 24.81
C ARG A 760 9.82 -32.21 26.03
N ASN A 761 10.74 -33.18 25.99
CA ASN A 761 11.59 -33.57 27.11
C ASN A 761 12.99 -32.95 27.03
N ARG A 762 13.24 -32.06 26.05
CA ARG A 762 14.54 -31.43 25.85
C ARG A 762 14.96 -30.57 27.04
N ASP A 763 16.24 -30.59 27.36
CA ASP A 763 16.85 -29.57 28.22
C ASP A 763 17.31 -28.39 27.37
N VAL A 764 16.52 -27.31 27.40
CA VAL A 764 16.68 -26.08 26.59
C VAL A 764 18.02 -25.38 26.75
N ASN A 765 18.81 -25.74 27.77
CA ASN A 765 20.14 -25.19 28.02
C ASN A 765 21.26 -26.08 27.47
N GLN A 766 20.93 -27.26 26.95
CA GLN A 766 21.88 -28.16 26.29
C GLN A 766 21.66 -28.13 24.78
N PRO A 767 22.75 -28.12 23.99
CA PRO A 767 22.63 -28.14 22.54
C PRO A 767 22.06 -29.49 22.07
N PRO A 768 21.46 -29.54 20.86
CA PRO A 768 21.10 -30.79 20.22
C PRO A 768 22.28 -31.77 20.22
N GLN A 769 22.02 -33.03 20.56
CA GLN A 769 23.01 -34.10 20.58
C GLN A 769 22.85 -34.96 19.33
N ALA A 770 23.95 -35.42 18.75
CA ALA A 770 23.91 -36.33 17.62
C ALA A 770 23.37 -37.70 18.03
N THR A 771 22.36 -38.15 17.31
CA THR A 771 21.74 -39.48 17.39
C THR A 771 22.29 -40.41 16.31
N GLU A 772 22.55 -39.88 15.12
CA GLU A 772 23.00 -40.62 13.94
C GLU A 772 24.49 -40.37 13.60
N GLU A 773 25.06 -41.17 12.69
CA GLU A 773 26.48 -41.05 12.28
C GLU A 773 26.77 -39.79 11.46
N PHE A 774 25.91 -39.45 10.49
CA PHE A 774 26.04 -38.22 9.71
C PHE A 774 25.90 -36.94 10.57
N GLU A 775 25.12 -36.99 11.66
CA GLU A 775 25.04 -35.91 12.64
C GLU A 775 26.36 -35.75 13.41
N ARG A 776 26.97 -36.86 13.83
CA ARG A 776 28.31 -36.84 14.46
C ARG A 776 29.37 -36.27 13.51
N ALA A 777 29.32 -36.63 12.23
CA ALA A 777 30.20 -36.07 11.21
C ALA A 777 29.98 -34.57 11.02
N ALA A 778 28.72 -34.10 11.03
CA ALA A 778 28.39 -32.69 10.92
C ALA A 778 28.92 -31.86 12.10
N LEU A 779 28.80 -32.37 13.33
CA LEU A 779 29.28 -31.69 14.55
C LEU A 779 30.81 -31.51 14.63
N LYS A 780 31.58 -32.12 13.72
CA LYS A 780 33.02 -31.84 13.55
C LYS A 780 33.29 -30.51 12.84
N LEU A 781 32.30 -29.99 12.10
CA LEU A 781 32.41 -28.77 11.29
C LEU A 781 31.62 -27.60 11.87
N ILE A 782 30.53 -27.90 12.58
CA ILE A 782 29.59 -26.90 13.11
C ILE A 782 29.40 -27.05 14.62
N THR A 783 29.02 -25.94 15.25
CA THR A 783 28.65 -25.87 16.65
C THR A 783 27.32 -25.17 16.82
N PHE A 784 26.64 -25.42 17.94
CA PHE A 784 25.40 -24.73 18.30
C PHE A 784 25.70 -23.59 19.26
N VAL A 785 25.29 -22.38 18.89
CA VAL A 785 25.40 -21.18 19.73
C VAL A 785 24.05 -20.87 20.34
N LEU A 786 23.99 -20.78 21.67
CA LEU A 786 22.78 -20.39 22.39
C LEU A 786 22.56 -18.89 22.24
N VAL A 787 21.46 -18.50 21.60
CA VAL A 787 21.05 -17.10 21.44
C VAL A 787 19.95 -16.79 22.45
N THR A 788 20.26 -15.90 23.37
CA THR A 788 19.34 -15.33 24.37
C THR A 788 18.81 -13.97 23.89
N PRO A 789 17.78 -13.39 24.55
CA PRO A 789 17.31 -12.03 24.25
C PRO A 789 18.41 -10.96 24.38
N GLU A 790 19.39 -11.20 25.27
CA GLU A 790 20.54 -10.33 25.53
C GLU A 790 21.73 -10.62 24.60
N SER A 791 21.70 -11.74 23.88
CA SER A 791 22.74 -12.15 22.94
C SER A 791 22.72 -11.26 21.70
N ARG A 792 23.27 -10.06 21.85
CA ARG A 792 23.48 -9.11 20.77
C ARG A 792 24.81 -9.44 20.10
N VAL A 793 24.79 -9.66 18.79
CA VAL A 793 26.03 -9.63 18.01
C VAL A 793 26.62 -8.21 18.13
N ASP A 794 27.91 -8.12 18.40
CA ASP A 794 28.56 -6.83 18.60
C ASP A 794 28.52 -5.99 17.32
N THR A 795 27.77 -4.89 17.35
CA THR A 795 27.69 -3.88 16.28
C THR A 795 28.88 -2.94 16.25
N ARG A 796 29.69 -2.91 17.32
CA ARG A 796 30.84 -2.02 17.38
C ARG A 796 31.90 -2.59 16.42
N CYS A 797 32.22 -1.78 15.42
CA CYS A 797 33.42 -1.96 14.63
C CYS A 797 34.62 -1.69 15.55
N THR A 798 35.02 -2.70 16.32
CA THR A 798 36.30 -2.75 17.02
C THR A 798 37.36 -3.02 15.95
N LEU A 799 38.05 -1.96 15.53
CA LEU A 799 39.29 -2.14 14.78
C LEU A 799 40.24 -2.95 15.67
N SER A 800 40.91 -3.96 15.12
CA SER A 800 41.90 -4.72 15.88
C SER A 800 43.02 -3.81 16.39
N ASP A 801 43.64 -4.16 17.51
CA ASP A 801 44.77 -3.39 18.06
C ASP A 801 45.90 -3.23 17.04
N ASP A 802 46.10 -4.22 16.16
CA ASP A 802 47.04 -4.17 15.05
C ASP A 802 46.59 -3.21 13.93
N ALA A 803 45.30 -3.18 13.56
CA ALA A 803 44.78 -2.20 12.61
C ALA A 803 44.88 -0.77 13.18
N ILE A 804 44.62 -0.60 14.47
CA ILE A 804 44.81 0.66 15.21
C ILE A 804 46.30 1.03 15.24
N ALA A 805 47.20 0.08 15.49
CA ALA A 805 48.64 0.31 15.56
C ALA A 805 49.26 0.63 14.18
N HIS A 806 48.87 -0.10 13.14
CA HIS A 806 49.33 0.07 11.76
C HIS A 806 48.89 1.42 11.17
N HIS A 807 47.74 1.97 11.62
CA HIS A 807 47.23 3.28 11.20
C HIS A 807 47.66 4.47 12.06
N LYS A 808 48.45 4.27 13.14
CA LYS A 808 48.97 5.36 13.99
C LYS A 808 49.80 6.41 13.24
N LEU A 809 50.33 6.10 12.05
CA LEU A 809 51.15 7.03 11.28
C LEU A 809 50.40 7.83 10.19
N ARG A 810 49.11 7.56 9.94
CA ARG A 810 48.44 8.22 8.80
C ARG A 810 47.05 8.80 9.03
N THR A 811 46.57 8.88 10.27
CA THR A 811 45.13 9.05 10.47
C THR A 811 44.75 10.26 11.29
N LYS A 812 44.83 11.44 10.66
CA LYS A 812 43.75 12.44 10.80
C LYS A 812 42.53 11.86 10.09
N LEU A 813 41.78 10.98 10.75
CA LEU A 813 40.45 10.56 10.28
C LEU A 813 39.50 11.74 10.47
N CYS A 814 39.44 12.61 9.46
CA CYS A 814 38.25 13.41 9.22
C CYS A 814 37.16 12.45 8.71
N VAL A 815 36.43 11.80 9.62
CA VAL A 815 35.13 11.25 9.28
C VAL A 815 34.19 12.45 9.15
N GLN A 816 34.08 13.01 7.95
CA GLN A 816 32.95 13.86 7.60
C GLN A 816 31.70 12.97 7.51
N ARG A 817 31.10 12.65 8.65
CA ARG A 817 29.68 12.26 8.74
C ARG A 817 28.94 13.42 9.38
N PHE A 818 28.09 14.09 8.60
CA PHE A 818 27.01 14.97 9.06
C PHE A 818 27.33 16.01 10.16
N GLY A 819 28.44 16.76 10.02
CA GLY A 819 28.60 18.03 10.77
C GLY A 819 28.76 17.92 12.29
N HIS A 820 29.03 16.74 12.85
CA HIS A 820 29.32 16.59 14.28
C HIS A 820 30.74 16.04 14.49
N SER A 821 31.60 16.85 15.09
CA SER A 821 32.93 16.43 15.53
C SER A 821 32.82 15.57 16.79
N VAL A 822 33.27 14.32 16.71
CA VAL A 822 33.46 13.44 17.87
C VAL A 822 34.91 13.58 18.34
N LEU A 823 35.10 13.99 19.59
CA LEU A 823 36.40 14.06 20.23
C LEU A 823 36.67 12.73 20.94
N LEU A 824 37.62 11.95 20.43
CA LEU A 824 38.13 10.77 21.13
C LEU A 824 39.15 11.25 22.18
N ARG A 825 38.84 11.05 23.46
CA ARG A 825 39.78 11.30 24.55
C ARG A 825 40.20 9.96 25.14
N ARG A 826 41.50 9.68 25.15
CA ARG A 826 42.08 8.54 25.83
C ARG A 826 41.96 8.78 27.34
N LYS A 827 41.35 7.86 28.09
CA LYS A 827 41.46 7.86 29.56
C LYS A 827 42.89 7.44 29.91
N GLU A 828 43.50 8.12 30.88
CA GLU A 828 44.93 7.96 31.16
C GLU A 828 45.28 6.57 31.74
N ASP A 829 44.32 5.80 32.28
CA ASP A 829 44.65 4.57 33.02
C ASP A 829 43.92 3.29 32.57
N GLY A 830 43.57 3.11 31.29
CA GLY A 830 43.02 1.82 30.84
C GLY A 830 42.81 1.69 29.33
N ALA A 831 42.96 0.46 28.82
CA ALA A 831 42.85 0.06 27.40
C ALA A 831 41.45 0.20 26.78
N GLU A 832 40.52 0.93 27.40
CA GLU A 832 39.18 1.15 26.86
C GLU A 832 38.99 2.59 26.37
N ILE A 833 38.58 2.72 25.10
CA ILE A 833 38.08 3.97 24.53
C ILE A 833 36.56 3.99 24.79
N CYS A 834 36.13 4.81 25.76
CA CYS A 834 34.72 4.98 26.06
C CYS A 834 34.09 6.06 25.16
N LEU A 835 33.12 5.68 24.33
CA LEU A 835 32.25 6.60 23.60
C LEU A 835 31.14 7.10 24.53
N THR A 836 31.29 8.28 25.12
CA THR A 836 30.22 8.90 25.92
C THR A 836 29.40 9.89 25.10
N LYS A 837 28.12 9.56 24.92
CA LYS A 837 27.08 10.48 24.47
C LYS A 837 26.63 11.29 25.70
N GLN A 838 27.12 12.52 25.87
CA GLN A 838 26.63 13.39 26.95
C GLN A 838 25.21 13.87 26.62
N SER A 839 24.28 13.46 27.47
CA SER A 839 22.87 13.85 27.50
C SER A 839 22.62 14.97 28.52
N ALA A 840 21.64 15.85 28.25
CA ALA A 840 20.85 16.59 29.23
C ALA A 840 19.43 16.73 28.63
N THR A 841 18.30 16.43 29.28
CA THR A 841 17.99 16.29 30.72
C THR A 841 16.66 15.52 30.91
N LYS A 842 16.54 14.79 32.03
CA LYS A 842 15.31 14.24 32.65
C LYS A 842 14.85 15.16 33.80
N PHE A 843 13.53 15.22 34.08
CA PHE A 843 12.80 15.02 35.37
C PHE A 843 11.36 15.60 35.26
N VAL A 844 10.32 14.76 35.09
CA VAL A 844 9.31 14.21 36.06
C VAL A 844 8.13 15.14 36.42
N ALA A 845 6.90 14.69 36.11
CA ALA A 845 5.71 14.82 36.95
C ALA A 845 4.68 13.71 36.60
N LEU A 846 4.30 12.92 37.61
CA LEU A 846 3.18 11.98 37.66
C LEU A 846 1.86 12.74 37.84
N GLU A 847 0.76 12.32 37.19
CA GLU A 847 -0.55 12.04 37.81
C GLU A 847 -1.66 11.76 36.77
N GLY A 848 -2.48 10.72 37.04
CA GLY A 848 -3.93 10.77 36.79
C GLY A 848 -4.50 10.12 35.53
N GLN A 849 -4.75 8.80 35.56
CA GLN A 849 -6.10 8.18 35.59
C GLN A 849 -6.04 6.72 35.08
N ARG A 850 -6.08 5.79 36.03
CA ARG A 850 -6.45 4.39 35.81
C ARG A 850 -7.93 4.34 35.41
N ARG A 851 -8.26 3.68 34.30
CA ARG A 851 -9.57 3.08 34.09
C ARG A 851 -9.38 1.60 33.81
N GLU A 852 -9.51 0.81 34.87
CA GLU A 852 -9.68 -0.63 34.84
C GLU A 852 -11.00 -0.95 34.14
N SER A 853 -11.00 -1.81 33.12
CA SER A 853 -12.24 -2.31 32.52
C SER A 853 -12.81 -3.41 33.43
N ARG A 854 -13.98 -3.17 34.01
CA ARG A 854 -14.65 -4.01 35.03
C ARG A 854 -15.35 -5.28 34.50
N ASN A 855 -15.19 -5.65 33.23
CA ASN A 855 -16.06 -6.64 32.60
C ASN A 855 -15.67 -8.12 32.82
N PHE A 856 -14.56 -8.42 33.50
CA PHE A 856 -14.18 -9.82 33.81
C PHE A 856 -14.30 -10.19 35.30
N THR A 857 -14.67 -9.25 36.15
CA THR A 857 -14.75 -9.44 37.62
C THR A 857 -16.06 -10.07 38.12
N GLN A 858 -17.01 -10.40 37.25
CA GLN A 858 -18.33 -10.90 37.68
C GLN A 858 -18.60 -12.38 37.37
N MET A 859 -17.67 -13.10 36.73
CA MET A 859 -17.78 -14.56 36.68
C MET A 859 -17.08 -15.12 37.92
N THR A 860 -17.83 -15.88 38.73
CA THR A 860 -17.21 -16.58 39.85
C THR A 860 -16.28 -17.67 39.31
N LEU A 861 -15.20 -17.98 40.03
CA LEU A 861 -14.28 -19.07 39.68
C LEU A 861 -15.06 -20.39 39.44
N GLN A 862 -16.16 -20.60 40.17
CA GLN A 862 -17.07 -21.73 39.99
C GLN A 862 -17.77 -21.71 38.63
N GLN A 863 -18.25 -20.56 38.12
CA GLN A 863 -18.84 -20.45 36.79
C GLN A 863 -17.83 -20.66 35.65
N VAL A 864 -16.54 -20.38 35.89
CA VAL A 864 -15.47 -20.68 34.93
C VAL A 864 -15.10 -22.17 34.97
N LEU A 865 -15.11 -22.78 36.16
CA LEU A 865 -14.81 -24.20 36.37
C LEU A 865 -15.95 -25.12 35.90
N ASP A 866 -17.21 -24.76 36.12
CA ASP A 866 -18.40 -25.53 35.67
C ASP A 866 -18.51 -25.57 34.13
N ASN A 867 -17.88 -24.61 33.44
CA ASN A 867 -17.74 -24.60 31.97
C ASN A 867 -16.53 -25.40 31.46
N CYS A 868 -15.68 -25.90 32.35
CA CYS A 868 -14.42 -26.57 32.03
C CYS A 868 -14.31 -28.01 32.56
N VAL A 869 -15.39 -28.60 33.08
CA VAL A 869 -15.37 -30.01 33.49
C VAL A 869 -15.42 -30.90 32.25
N ASP A 870 -14.23 -31.34 31.81
CA ASP A 870 -14.10 -32.62 31.11
C ASP A 870 -14.41 -33.69 32.15
N ASN A 871 -15.57 -34.36 32.04
CA ASN A 871 -15.89 -35.50 32.89
C ASN A 871 -14.78 -36.54 32.67
N GLY A 872 -13.95 -36.72 33.70
CA GLY A 872 -12.96 -37.77 33.77
C GLY A 872 -13.66 -39.13 33.79
N ASP A 873 -13.92 -39.67 32.61
CA ASP A 873 -14.18 -41.10 32.45
C ASP A 873 -12.84 -41.79 32.18
N ASP A 874 -12.37 -42.51 33.20
CA ASP A 874 -11.16 -43.35 33.23
C ASP A 874 -11.22 -44.58 32.30
N ASP A 875 -12.24 -44.71 31.43
CA ASP A 875 -12.41 -45.86 30.52
C ASP A 875 -11.64 -45.71 29.18
N ALA A 876 -10.52 -44.99 29.17
CA ALA A 876 -9.78 -44.64 27.96
C ALA A 876 -8.98 -45.79 27.30
N TYR A 877 -8.98 -46.99 27.89
CA TYR A 877 -8.16 -48.12 27.44
C TYR A 877 -8.79 -49.07 26.41
N THR A 878 -10.07 -48.93 26.04
CA THR A 878 -10.74 -49.87 25.11
C THR A 878 -11.19 -49.26 23.78
N LEU A 879 -11.11 -47.94 23.59
CA LEU A 879 -11.58 -47.27 22.37
C LEU A 879 -10.53 -47.25 21.25
N THR A 880 -10.90 -47.74 20.07
CA THR A 880 -10.03 -47.70 18.89
C THR A 880 -9.78 -46.24 18.44
N LYS A 881 -8.66 -45.98 17.74
CA LYS A 881 -8.35 -44.64 17.16
C LYS A 881 -9.51 -44.09 16.31
N LYS A 882 -10.31 -44.96 15.70
CA LYS A 882 -11.46 -44.59 14.86
C LYS A 882 -12.63 -44.08 15.70
N ASP A 883 -12.89 -44.70 16.85
CA ASP A 883 -13.96 -44.29 17.77
C ASP A 883 -13.61 -42.99 18.49
N LYS A 884 -12.34 -42.81 18.87
CA LYS A 884 -11.82 -41.53 19.40
C LYS A 884 -12.02 -40.39 18.39
N ARG A 885 -11.71 -40.62 17.11
CA ARG A 885 -11.96 -39.65 16.02
C ARG A 885 -13.46 -39.36 15.82
N LYS A 886 -14.33 -40.37 15.93
CA LYS A 886 -15.78 -40.22 15.77
C LYS A 886 -16.40 -39.45 16.94
N GLY A 887 -15.97 -39.72 18.17
CA GLY A 887 -16.36 -38.99 19.38
C GLY A 887 -15.91 -37.53 19.34
N GLN A 888 -14.67 -37.27 18.93
CA GLN A 888 -14.16 -35.91 18.73
C GLN A 888 -14.94 -35.16 17.64
N LYS A 889 -15.30 -35.83 16.54
CA LYS A 889 -16.12 -35.22 15.48
C LYS A 889 -17.53 -34.87 15.96
N LYS A 890 -18.14 -35.71 16.80
CA LYS A 890 -19.45 -35.45 17.41
C LYS A 890 -19.38 -34.28 18.40
N LYS A 891 -18.41 -34.29 19.33
CA LYS A 891 -18.15 -33.18 20.27
C LYS A 891 -17.86 -31.86 19.53
N ARG A 892 -17.18 -31.92 18.36
CA ARG A 892 -16.92 -30.73 17.52
C ARG A 892 -18.18 -30.18 16.87
N VAL A 893 -19.10 -31.04 16.44
CA VAL A 893 -20.40 -30.63 15.87
C VAL A 893 -21.32 -30.05 16.95
N GLU A 894 -21.34 -30.65 18.13
CA GLU A 894 -22.11 -30.14 19.28
C GLU A 894 -21.57 -28.79 19.76
N ARG A 895 -20.25 -28.62 19.87
CA ARG A 895 -19.63 -27.31 20.14
C ARG A 895 -19.93 -26.29 19.05
N LYS A 896 -19.95 -26.70 17.78
CA LYS A 896 -20.29 -25.79 16.67
C LYS A 896 -21.74 -25.30 16.80
N LYS A 897 -22.69 -26.18 17.09
CA LYS A 897 -24.10 -25.82 17.30
C LYS A 897 -24.28 -24.94 18.53
N LEU A 898 -23.61 -25.25 19.64
CA LEU A 898 -23.67 -24.42 20.85
C LEU A 898 -23.06 -23.04 20.60
N ASN A 899 -21.95 -22.97 19.86
CA ASN A 899 -21.35 -21.70 19.47
C ASN A 899 -22.21 -20.90 18.50
N GLU A 900 -22.95 -21.54 17.59
CA GLU A 900 -23.92 -20.86 16.71
C GLU A 900 -25.07 -20.25 17.52
N VAL A 901 -25.60 -20.97 18.51
CA VAL A 901 -26.65 -20.45 19.41
C VAL A 901 -26.11 -19.32 20.30
N MET A 902 -24.92 -19.48 20.88
CA MET A 902 -24.29 -18.44 21.69
C MET A 902 -23.88 -17.21 20.87
N TYR A 903 -23.54 -17.39 19.59
CA TYR A 903 -23.26 -16.30 18.67
C TYR A 903 -24.55 -15.51 18.37
N GLY A 904 -25.66 -16.18 18.06
CA GLY A 904 -26.96 -15.50 17.86
C GLY A 904 -27.42 -14.73 19.10
N LEU A 905 -27.29 -15.31 20.29
CA LEU A 905 -27.57 -14.61 21.57
C LEU A 905 -26.62 -13.43 21.82
N ALA A 906 -25.34 -13.55 21.45
CA ALA A 906 -24.38 -12.46 21.61
C ALA A 906 -24.57 -11.33 20.58
N GLU A 907 -25.08 -11.67 19.39
CA GLU A 907 -25.47 -10.74 18.33
C GLU A 907 -26.71 -9.95 18.76
N GLU A 908 -27.77 -10.63 19.21
CA GLU A 908 -29.00 -10.00 19.72
C GLU A 908 -28.73 -9.09 20.92
N ILE A 909 -27.95 -9.56 21.92
CA ILE A 909 -27.52 -8.73 23.07
C ILE A 909 -26.61 -7.58 22.61
N GLY A 910 -25.81 -7.81 21.58
CA GLY A 910 -24.90 -6.82 21.01
C GLY A 910 -25.65 -5.68 20.34
N ASP A 911 -26.65 -6.01 19.54
CA ASP A 911 -27.50 -5.09 18.79
C ASP A 911 -28.42 -4.32 19.73
N GLU A 912 -29.07 -4.98 20.70
CA GLU A 912 -29.89 -4.31 21.72
C GLU A 912 -29.05 -3.32 22.55
N ARG A 913 -27.82 -3.70 22.94
CA ARG A 913 -26.90 -2.79 23.65
C ARG A 913 -26.32 -1.70 22.77
N ARG A 914 -26.25 -1.90 21.45
CA ARG A 914 -25.76 -0.89 20.50
C ARG A 914 -26.84 0.14 20.24
N LEU A 915 -28.07 -0.31 19.97
CA LEU A 915 -29.27 0.52 19.88
C LEU A 915 -29.43 1.36 21.14
N LYS A 916 -29.44 0.73 22.33
CA LYS A 916 -29.56 1.44 23.61
C LYS A 916 -28.44 2.44 23.86
N ARG A 917 -27.17 2.10 23.57
CA ARG A 917 -26.05 3.06 23.72
C ARG A 917 -26.13 4.23 22.75
N ASN A 918 -26.59 3.98 21.53
CA ASN A 918 -26.75 5.03 20.53
C ASN A 918 -27.90 5.96 20.91
N LEU A 919 -29.05 5.41 21.33
CA LEU A 919 -30.20 6.18 21.82
C LEU A 919 -29.84 6.96 23.09
N ASP A 920 -29.16 6.35 24.05
CA ASP A 920 -28.69 7.02 25.27
C ASP A 920 -27.73 8.17 24.91
N ALA A 921 -26.77 7.95 23.99
CA ALA A 921 -25.82 8.97 23.57
C ALA A 921 -26.47 10.11 22.76
N ILE A 922 -27.46 9.79 21.93
CA ILE A 922 -28.26 10.79 21.19
C ILE A 922 -29.09 11.60 22.19
N THR A 923 -29.78 10.93 23.12
CA THR A 923 -30.57 11.56 24.18
C THR A 923 -29.72 12.46 25.08
N ASP A 924 -28.53 12.02 25.50
CA ASP A 924 -27.60 12.81 26.30
C ASP A 924 -27.07 14.04 25.55
N ARG A 925 -26.88 13.93 24.22
CA ARG A 925 -26.40 15.03 23.36
C ARG A 925 -27.53 16.02 23.06
N LEU A 926 -28.75 15.53 22.87
CA LEU A 926 -29.96 16.33 22.71
C LEU A 926 -30.29 17.09 24.01
N ALA A 927 -30.16 16.43 25.17
CA ALA A 927 -30.29 17.07 26.49
C ALA A 927 -29.28 18.22 26.71
N LYS A 928 -28.08 18.10 26.12
CA LYS A 928 -27.04 19.16 26.16
C LYS A 928 -27.25 20.28 25.13
N ARG A 929 -28.21 20.13 24.20
CA ARG A 929 -28.54 21.13 23.16
C ARG A 929 -30.05 21.36 23.08
N PRO A 930 -30.65 21.97 24.13
CA PRO A 930 -32.10 21.98 24.34
C PRO A 930 -32.89 22.67 23.21
N ARG A 931 -32.30 23.64 22.49
CA ARG A 931 -32.99 24.32 21.38
C ARG A 931 -33.09 23.49 20.10
N PHE A 932 -32.09 22.67 19.81
CA PHE A 932 -32.11 21.75 18.66
C PHE A 932 -32.98 20.54 18.97
N ALA A 933 -32.84 19.99 20.18
CA ALA A 933 -33.66 18.89 20.66
C ALA A 933 -35.15 19.25 20.72
N LEU A 934 -35.49 20.44 21.22
CA LEU A 934 -36.88 20.90 21.25
C LEU A 934 -37.44 21.05 19.83
N LYS A 935 -36.68 21.61 18.89
CA LYS A 935 -37.13 21.71 17.49
C LYS A 935 -37.30 20.35 16.83
N LEU A 936 -36.36 19.43 17.00
CA LEU A 936 -36.44 18.09 16.42
C LEU A 936 -37.58 17.28 17.06
N ALA A 937 -37.78 17.38 18.37
CA ALA A 937 -38.87 16.72 19.08
C ALA A 937 -40.24 17.29 18.67
N THR A 938 -40.40 18.61 18.57
CA THR A 938 -41.63 19.21 18.06
C THR A 938 -41.90 18.82 16.60
N LEU A 939 -40.86 18.72 15.77
CA LEU A 939 -40.99 18.27 14.38
C LEU A 939 -41.36 16.79 14.24
N LEU A 940 -40.92 15.95 15.18
CA LEU A 940 -41.24 14.52 15.22
C LEU A 940 -42.65 14.28 15.80
N GLU A 941 -43.02 15.02 16.86
CA GLU A 941 -44.38 15.03 17.42
C GLU A 941 -45.44 15.54 16.42
N GLU A 942 -45.10 16.52 15.58
CA GLU A 942 -45.99 17.04 14.53
C GLU A 942 -46.33 15.99 13.43
N GLU A 943 -45.52 14.93 13.32
CA GLU A 943 -45.69 13.84 12.34
C GLU A 943 -46.06 12.49 13.02
N ASP A 944 -46.44 12.52 14.31
CA ASP A 944 -46.79 11.33 15.13
C ASP A 944 -45.70 10.24 15.15
N MET A 945 -44.43 10.67 15.08
CA MET A 945 -43.25 9.79 15.09
C MET A 945 -42.41 10.06 16.33
N GLY A 946 -41.99 8.99 17.01
CA GLY A 946 -40.94 9.04 18.02
C GLY A 946 -39.56 9.13 17.39
N ILE A 947 -38.57 9.54 18.18
CA ILE A 947 -37.16 9.50 17.74
C ILE A 947 -36.67 8.05 17.52
N ASP A 948 -37.32 7.11 18.19
CA ASP A 948 -37.09 5.67 18.04
C ASP A 948 -37.65 5.17 16.69
N ASP A 949 -38.80 5.68 16.23
CA ASP A 949 -39.38 5.34 14.92
C ASP A 949 -38.51 5.87 13.77
N LEU A 950 -37.96 7.08 13.90
CA LEU A 950 -36.99 7.63 12.93
C LEU A 950 -35.73 6.76 12.85
N TYR A 951 -35.29 6.18 13.98
CA TYR A 951 -34.15 5.29 14.02
C TYR A 951 -34.47 3.92 13.43
N GLY A 952 -35.66 3.37 13.69
CA GLY A 952 -36.15 2.11 13.10
C GLY A 952 -36.25 2.19 11.58
N ILE A 953 -36.79 3.29 11.03
CA ILE A 953 -36.82 3.53 9.58
C ILE A 953 -35.40 3.56 8.98
N PHE A 954 -34.44 4.12 9.70
CA PHE A 954 -33.04 4.15 9.27
C PHE A 954 -32.36 2.78 9.35
N GLU A 955 -32.74 1.95 10.32
CA GLU A 955 -32.18 0.63 10.56
C GLU A 955 -32.72 -0.39 9.54
N ASP A 956 -34.03 -0.39 9.29
CA ASP A 956 -34.71 -1.26 8.32
C ASP A 956 -34.20 -1.03 6.89
N VAL A 957 -33.99 0.23 6.50
CA VAL A 957 -33.46 0.61 5.17
C VAL A 957 -31.98 0.22 5.00
N VAL A 958 -31.23 0.05 6.09
CA VAL A 958 -29.78 -0.22 6.07
C VAL A 958 -29.46 -1.71 6.25
N LEU A 959 -30.34 -2.51 6.87
CA LEU A 959 -30.03 -3.87 7.31
C LEU A 959 -30.76 -5.01 6.56
N GLU A 960 -31.77 -4.76 5.73
CA GLU A 960 -32.41 -5.83 4.94
C GLU A 960 -31.48 -6.34 3.79
N PRO A 961 -31.14 -7.65 3.73
CA PRO A 961 -30.22 -8.19 2.72
C PRO A 961 -30.88 -8.49 1.36
N PHE A 962 -30.19 -8.18 0.26
CA PHE A 962 -30.59 -8.54 -1.11
C PHE A 962 -29.96 -9.87 -1.57
N SER A 963 -30.69 -10.69 -2.31
CA SER A 963 -30.13 -11.89 -2.97
C SER A 963 -30.50 -11.94 -4.44
N ASP A 964 -29.50 -11.95 -5.32
CA ASP A 964 -29.66 -12.12 -6.76
C ASP A 964 -29.17 -13.49 -7.22
N ILE A 965 -29.71 -13.99 -8.32
CA ILE A 965 -29.22 -15.20 -8.99
C ILE A 965 -28.77 -14.82 -10.39
N ILE A 966 -27.51 -15.11 -10.71
CA ILE A 966 -26.96 -14.92 -12.06
C ILE A 966 -26.96 -16.28 -12.76
N SER A 967 -27.74 -16.37 -13.84
CA SER A 967 -27.79 -17.55 -14.70
C SER A 967 -26.78 -17.40 -15.83
N VAL A 968 -25.76 -18.25 -15.86
CA VAL A 968 -24.78 -18.28 -16.94
C VAL A 968 -25.07 -19.48 -17.83
N THR A 969 -25.40 -19.22 -19.09
CA THR A 969 -25.72 -20.24 -20.08
C THR A 969 -24.55 -20.44 -21.03
N HIS A 970 -24.14 -21.68 -21.23
CA HIS A 970 -23.19 -22.07 -22.27
C HIS A 970 -23.75 -23.28 -23.01
N GLY A 971 -24.11 -23.08 -24.29
CA GLY A 971 -24.88 -24.06 -25.06
C GLY A 971 -26.25 -24.34 -24.42
N ASP A 972 -26.67 -25.61 -24.41
CA ASP A 972 -27.97 -26.04 -23.85
C ASP A 972 -27.98 -26.17 -22.32
N THR A 973 -26.94 -25.71 -21.63
CA THR A 973 -26.81 -25.81 -20.18
C THR A 973 -26.70 -24.44 -19.52
N THR A 974 -27.68 -24.14 -18.67
CA THR A 974 -27.69 -22.96 -17.81
C THR A 974 -27.30 -23.37 -16.39
N LYS A 975 -26.28 -22.71 -15.83
CA LYS A 975 -25.92 -22.84 -14.43
C LYS A 975 -26.27 -21.56 -13.70
N GLU A 976 -27.10 -21.70 -12.67
CA GLU A 976 -27.55 -20.61 -11.83
C GLU A 976 -26.63 -20.48 -10.62
N ILE A 977 -26.04 -19.29 -10.45
CA ILE A 977 -25.19 -18.96 -9.32
C ILE A 977 -26.01 -18.07 -8.40
N LYS A 978 -26.42 -18.63 -7.25
CA LYS A 978 -27.03 -17.85 -6.17
C LYS A 978 -25.96 -16.94 -5.58
N VAL A 979 -26.09 -15.63 -5.79
CA VAL A 979 -25.27 -14.61 -5.16
C VAL A 979 -26.08 -14.00 -4.03
N THR A 980 -25.94 -14.57 -2.83
CA THR A 980 -26.39 -13.90 -1.62
C THR A 980 -25.47 -12.71 -1.39
N ARG A 981 -25.92 -11.49 -1.72
CA ARG A 981 -25.17 -10.28 -1.38
C ARG A 981 -25.33 -10.04 0.12
N VAL A 982 -24.36 -10.48 0.90
CA VAL A 982 -24.15 -9.90 2.24
C VAL A 982 -23.40 -8.59 2.01
N GLY A 983 -24.18 -7.54 1.75
CA GLY A 983 -23.69 -6.22 1.38
C GLY A 983 -24.78 -5.45 0.63
N THR A 984 -25.21 -4.34 1.23
CA THR A 984 -26.22 -3.41 0.73
C THR A 984 -25.94 -3.02 -0.73
N ASP A 985 -26.97 -3.03 -1.58
CA ASP A 985 -26.90 -2.34 -2.86
C ASP A 985 -26.92 -0.83 -2.58
N ILE A 986 -25.73 -0.28 -2.37
CA ILE A 986 -25.51 1.06 -1.82
C ILE A 986 -25.95 2.15 -2.79
N THR A 987 -26.07 1.88 -4.08
CA THR A 987 -26.57 2.90 -5.02
C THR A 987 -28.05 3.13 -4.79
N ALA A 988 -28.84 2.07 -4.59
CA ALA A 988 -30.26 2.17 -4.24
C ALA A 988 -30.46 2.76 -2.83
N VAL A 989 -29.73 2.26 -1.82
CA VAL A 989 -29.86 2.74 -0.44
C VAL A 989 -29.33 4.16 -0.26
N SER A 990 -28.18 4.52 -0.85
CA SER A 990 -27.63 5.89 -0.78
C SER A 990 -28.49 6.88 -1.58
N GLN A 991 -29.02 6.48 -2.74
CA GLN A 991 -29.94 7.31 -3.51
C GLN A 991 -31.26 7.48 -2.75
N GLN A 992 -31.79 6.43 -2.13
CA GLN A 992 -33.03 6.49 -1.35
C GLN A 992 -32.86 7.26 -0.04
N VAL A 993 -31.72 7.15 0.64
CA VAL A 993 -31.38 7.98 1.82
C VAL A 993 -31.16 9.43 1.42
N GLN A 994 -30.44 9.72 0.32
CA GLN A 994 -30.30 11.08 -0.21
C GLN A 994 -31.63 11.68 -0.66
N GLU A 995 -32.47 10.91 -1.35
CA GLU A 995 -33.80 11.31 -1.76
C GLU A 995 -34.73 11.52 -0.56
N THR A 996 -34.63 10.69 0.48
CA THR A 996 -35.43 10.83 1.71
C THR A 996 -34.99 12.06 2.50
N LEU A 997 -33.68 12.28 2.67
CA LEU A 997 -33.15 13.48 3.32
C LEU A 997 -33.51 14.76 2.54
N MET A 998 -33.37 14.72 1.21
CA MET A 998 -33.77 15.82 0.33
C MET A 998 -35.27 16.06 0.34
N ARG A 999 -36.10 15.02 0.39
CA ARG A 999 -37.57 15.13 0.46
C ARG A 999 -38.01 15.72 1.79
N VAL A 1000 -37.43 15.28 2.91
CA VAL A 1000 -37.67 15.85 4.24
C VAL A 1000 -37.26 17.32 4.28
N VAL A 1001 -36.05 17.66 3.80
CA VAL A 1001 -35.57 19.06 3.77
C VAL A 1001 -36.41 19.95 2.83
N LEU A 1002 -36.83 19.45 1.66
CA LEU A 1002 -37.66 20.19 0.70
C LEU A 1002 -39.11 20.37 1.18
N GLN A 1003 -39.71 19.36 1.83
CA GLN A 1003 -41.05 19.45 2.41
C GLN A 1003 -41.09 20.43 3.60
N LEU A 1004 -40.04 20.44 4.43
CA LEU A 1004 -39.87 21.41 5.52
C LEU A 1004 -39.72 22.85 5.00
N LYS A 1005 -39.07 23.03 3.84
CA LYS A 1005 -38.92 24.35 3.18
C LYS A 1005 -40.21 24.81 2.47
N ALA A 1006 -40.96 23.89 1.87
CA ALA A 1006 -42.23 24.19 1.19
C ALA A 1006 -43.31 24.69 2.15
N LYS A 1007 -43.41 24.12 3.36
CA LYS A 1007 -44.36 24.56 4.39
C LYS A 1007 -43.91 25.83 5.14
N ALA A 1008 -42.61 26.10 5.23
CA ALA A 1008 -42.07 27.37 5.77
C ALA A 1008 -42.31 28.58 4.85
N GLY A 1009 -42.66 28.34 3.57
CA GLY A 1009 -42.82 29.33 2.52
C GLY A 1009 -44.24 29.84 2.27
N GLU A 1010 -45.22 29.59 3.15
CA GLU A 1010 -46.61 29.97 2.89
C GLU A 1010 -46.96 31.43 3.27
N LYS A 1011 -46.13 32.42 2.88
CA LYS A 1011 -46.55 33.82 2.75
C LYS A 1011 -45.80 34.57 1.64
N ARG A 1012 -46.22 34.39 0.39
CA ARG A 1012 -46.53 35.46 -0.59
C ARG A 1012 -46.76 34.86 -1.98
N LYS A 1013 -48.01 34.88 -2.44
CA LYS A 1013 -48.35 34.66 -3.85
C LYS A 1013 -47.74 35.79 -4.69
N ARG A 1014 -46.81 35.46 -5.59
CA ARG A 1014 -46.57 36.22 -6.82
C ARG A 1014 -46.65 35.28 -8.02
N ARG A 1015 -47.66 35.52 -8.86
CA ARG A 1015 -47.79 34.96 -10.20
C ARG A 1015 -46.54 35.30 -11.03
N ARG A 1016 -45.89 34.29 -11.61
CA ARG A 1016 -45.13 34.45 -12.86
C ARG A 1016 -45.44 33.29 -13.81
N LYS A 1017 -45.46 33.68 -15.08
CA LYS A 1017 -45.97 32.96 -16.25
C LYS A 1017 -45.03 31.84 -16.70
N ALA A 1018 -45.63 30.89 -17.40
CA ALA A 1018 -45.00 29.84 -18.18
C ALA A 1018 -43.98 30.41 -19.20
N GLY A 1019 -42.86 29.69 -19.35
CA GLY A 1019 -41.85 29.96 -20.36
C GLY A 1019 -40.84 28.81 -20.44
N GLN A 1020 -41.03 27.97 -21.47
CA GLN A 1020 -40.05 27.15 -22.21
C GLN A 1020 -39.09 26.24 -21.42
N SER A 1021 -39.39 24.94 -21.48
CA SER A 1021 -38.45 23.83 -21.28
C SER A 1021 -37.58 23.68 -22.54
N THR A 1022 -36.26 23.76 -22.37
CA THR A 1022 -35.29 23.38 -23.40
C THR A 1022 -35.13 21.87 -23.42
N HIS A 1023 -35.42 21.29 -24.59
CA HIS A 1023 -35.08 19.94 -25.01
C HIS A 1023 -33.63 19.55 -24.66
N LEU A 1024 -33.46 18.39 -24.03
CA LEU A 1024 -32.27 17.55 -24.19
C LEU A 1024 -32.66 16.32 -25.01
N GLY A 1025 -31.82 16.05 -26.01
CA GLY A 1025 -32.08 15.19 -27.15
C GLY A 1025 -32.21 13.71 -26.84
N LYS A 1026 -32.92 13.06 -27.76
CA LYS A 1026 -33.04 11.62 -27.94
C LYS A 1026 -31.67 10.98 -28.18
N SER A 1027 -31.22 10.13 -27.26
CA SER A 1027 -30.48 8.90 -27.57
C SER A 1027 -30.22 8.12 -26.28
N GLY A 1028 -30.79 6.91 -26.16
CA GLY A 1028 -30.45 6.00 -25.08
C GLY A 1028 -31.65 5.16 -24.64
N LEU A 1029 -31.60 3.88 -24.97
CA LEU A 1029 -32.58 2.84 -24.64
C LEU A 1029 -33.18 2.99 -23.23
N VAL A 1030 -34.50 2.88 -23.16
CA VAL A 1030 -35.27 2.60 -21.95
C VAL A 1030 -34.89 1.21 -21.44
N ALA A 1031 -34.20 1.14 -20.31
CA ALA A 1031 -34.10 -0.05 -19.47
C ALA A 1031 -34.33 0.39 -18.02
N GLY A 1032 -35.53 0.89 -17.76
CA GLY A 1032 -36.01 1.20 -16.42
C GLY A 1032 -37.25 0.37 -16.13
N ILE A 1033 -37.25 -0.28 -14.97
CA ILE A 1033 -38.37 -0.98 -14.32
C ILE A 1033 -38.68 -2.39 -14.88
N LEU A 1034 -37.88 -3.38 -14.48
CA LEU A 1034 -38.31 -4.79 -14.45
C LEU A 1034 -37.66 -5.62 -13.33
N ILE A 1035 -37.35 -5.01 -12.18
CA ILE A 1035 -36.57 -5.69 -11.12
C ILE A 1035 -37.39 -6.05 -9.86
N GLN A 1036 -38.56 -5.44 -9.62
CA GLN A 1036 -39.39 -5.80 -8.46
C GLN A 1036 -40.34 -7.01 -8.67
N ARG A 1037 -40.62 -7.43 -9.92
CA ARG A 1037 -41.55 -8.55 -10.18
C ARG A 1037 -40.91 -9.94 -9.96
N GLN A 1038 -39.60 -10.09 -10.13
CA GLN A 1038 -38.95 -11.42 -10.09
C GLN A 1038 -38.77 -11.99 -8.68
N ASN A 1039 -38.54 -11.15 -7.66
CA ASN A 1039 -38.22 -11.64 -6.32
C ASN A 1039 -39.43 -12.30 -5.61
N LYS A 1040 -40.65 -11.77 -5.78
CA LYS A 1040 -41.87 -12.33 -5.15
C LYS A 1040 -42.35 -13.63 -5.80
N GLU A 1041 -42.16 -13.79 -7.11
CA GLU A 1041 -42.41 -15.09 -7.78
C GLU A 1041 -41.42 -16.17 -7.33
N GLU A 1042 -40.18 -15.81 -7.02
CA GLU A 1042 -39.18 -16.74 -6.49
C GLU A 1042 -39.45 -17.14 -5.04
N GLU A 1043 -39.84 -16.20 -4.17
CA GLU A 1043 -40.31 -16.50 -2.81
C GLU A 1043 -41.46 -17.52 -2.84
N LEU A 1044 -42.44 -17.34 -3.73
CA LEU A 1044 -43.56 -18.28 -3.91
C LEU A 1044 -43.07 -19.67 -4.34
N LYS A 1045 -42.14 -19.77 -5.29
CA LYS A 1045 -41.55 -21.05 -5.72
C LYS A 1045 -40.78 -21.76 -4.61
N VAL A 1046 -40.11 -21.02 -3.73
CA VAL A 1046 -39.40 -21.60 -2.56
C VAL A 1046 -40.41 -22.17 -1.57
N LEU A 1047 -41.46 -21.41 -1.21
CA LEU A 1047 -42.52 -21.87 -0.31
C LEU A 1047 -43.24 -23.11 -0.86
N GLN A 1048 -43.54 -23.15 -2.16
CA GLN A 1048 -44.13 -24.31 -2.84
C GLN A 1048 -43.22 -25.55 -2.79
N LYS A 1049 -41.90 -25.35 -2.90
CA LYS A 1049 -40.93 -26.44 -2.78
C LYS A 1049 -40.80 -26.97 -1.35
N GLU A 1050 -40.84 -26.09 -0.35
CA GLU A 1050 -40.83 -26.48 1.06
C GLU A 1050 -42.10 -27.22 1.47
N GLU A 1051 -43.27 -26.74 1.05
CA GLU A 1051 -44.55 -27.42 1.24
C GLU A 1051 -44.52 -28.83 0.62
N LYS A 1052 -44.09 -28.94 -0.64
CA LYS A 1052 -43.95 -30.24 -1.30
C LYS A 1052 -43.01 -31.18 -0.55
N GLY A 1053 -41.86 -30.67 -0.08
CA GLY A 1053 -40.92 -31.45 0.72
C GLY A 1053 -41.51 -31.96 2.03
N LEU A 1054 -42.32 -31.14 2.71
CA LEU A 1054 -43.03 -31.53 3.93
C LEU A 1054 -44.14 -32.55 3.65
N LEU A 1055 -44.89 -32.40 2.56
CA LEU A 1055 -45.93 -33.35 2.14
C LEU A 1055 -45.36 -34.71 1.77
N ASP A 1056 -44.26 -34.76 1.01
CA ASP A 1056 -43.56 -36.01 0.67
C ASP A 1056 -43.04 -36.73 1.93
N ASP A 1057 -42.52 -35.96 2.89
CA ASP A 1057 -42.09 -36.46 4.19
C ASP A 1057 -43.25 -37.02 5.01
N LEU A 1058 -44.38 -36.31 5.04
CA LEU A 1058 -45.62 -36.73 5.70
C LEU A 1058 -46.17 -38.02 5.12
N GLU A 1059 -46.23 -38.15 3.79
CA GLU A 1059 -46.68 -39.36 3.12
C GLU A 1059 -45.79 -40.55 3.48
N ARG A 1060 -44.47 -40.36 3.46
CA ARG A 1060 -43.50 -41.38 3.85
C ARG A 1060 -43.67 -41.83 5.31
N MET A 1061 -43.87 -40.90 6.23
CA MET A 1061 -44.08 -41.23 7.66
C MET A 1061 -45.42 -41.91 7.89
N LYS A 1062 -46.50 -41.46 7.23
CA LYS A 1062 -47.81 -42.11 7.28
C LYS A 1062 -47.75 -43.54 6.77
N GLY A 1063 -47.03 -43.78 5.66
CA GLY A 1063 -46.78 -45.12 5.15
C GLY A 1063 -46.03 -46.01 6.17
N LEU A 1064 -44.97 -45.48 6.78
CA LEU A 1064 -44.24 -46.21 7.82
C LEU A 1064 -45.09 -46.50 9.07
N HIS A 1065 -45.96 -45.56 9.46
CA HIS A 1065 -46.88 -45.72 10.59
C HIS A 1065 -47.92 -46.81 10.32
N THR A 1066 -48.53 -46.83 9.12
CA THR A 1066 -49.44 -47.91 8.70
C THR A 1066 -48.75 -49.27 8.68
N ASP A 1067 -47.54 -49.35 8.10
CA ASP A 1067 -46.75 -50.59 8.10
C ASP A 1067 -46.42 -51.06 9.53
N ALA A 1068 -46.15 -50.12 10.45
CA ALA A 1068 -45.82 -50.43 11.84
C ALA A 1068 -47.04 -50.91 12.64
N ILE A 1069 -48.23 -50.35 12.40
CA ILE A 1069 -49.48 -50.86 12.98
C ILE A 1069 -49.77 -52.27 12.46
N ALA A 1070 -49.71 -52.49 11.15
CA ALA A 1070 -49.91 -53.80 10.55
C ALA A 1070 -48.90 -54.84 11.06
N LEU A 1071 -47.66 -54.41 11.34
CA LEU A 1071 -46.65 -55.24 11.99
C LEU A 1071 -47.06 -55.69 13.39
N VAL A 1072 -47.60 -54.77 14.21
CA VAL A 1072 -48.08 -55.06 15.57
C VAL A 1072 -49.32 -55.98 15.54
N GLU A 1073 -50.26 -55.76 14.63
CA GLU A 1073 -51.46 -56.61 14.49
C GLU A 1073 -51.14 -58.03 14.02
N ALA A 1074 -50.16 -58.16 13.12
CA ALA A 1074 -49.71 -59.46 12.61
C ALA A 1074 -48.80 -60.23 13.60
N ALA A 1075 -48.50 -59.63 14.76
CA ALA A 1075 -47.62 -60.16 15.80
C ALA A 1075 -48.47 -60.65 17.00
N LYS A 1076 -48.74 -61.96 17.07
CA LYS A 1076 -49.37 -62.60 18.25
C LYS A 1076 -48.42 -62.52 19.48
N ASP A 1077 -48.92 -62.67 20.70
CA ASP A 1077 -48.24 -62.28 21.96
C ASP A 1077 -46.77 -62.73 22.16
N ASP A 1078 -46.27 -63.73 21.42
CA ASP A 1078 -44.88 -64.22 21.47
C ASP A 1078 -43.97 -63.77 20.29
N PHE A 1079 -44.43 -62.85 19.43
CA PHE A 1079 -43.85 -62.60 18.11
C PHE A 1079 -42.60 -61.71 18.07
N TRP A 1080 -42.13 -61.19 19.21
CA TRP A 1080 -41.00 -60.26 19.28
C TRP A 1080 -39.63 -60.96 19.37
N LYS A 1081 -39.61 -62.30 19.29
CA LYS A 1081 -38.37 -63.07 19.13
C LYS A 1081 -37.77 -62.83 17.75
N TRP A 1082 -36.52 -62.39 17.73
CA TRP A 1082 -35.73 -62.05 16.56
C TRP A 1082 -35.81 -63.05 15.39
N ASP A 1083 -35.93 -64.35 15.72
CA ASP A 1083 -35.92 -65.44 14.74
C ASP A 1083 -37.22 -65.55 13.92
N VAL A 1084 -38.29 -64.88 14.36
CA VAL A 1084 -39.63 -64.91 13.76
C VAL A 1084 -39.87 -63.73 12.81
N VAL A 1085 -39.20 -62.58 13.03
CA VAL A 1085 -39.37 -61.37 12.22
C VAL A 1085 -38.47 -61.41 10.97
N LYS A 1086 -39.02 -61.90 9.85
CA LYS A 1086 -38.35 -61.98 8.54
C LYS A 1086 -39.01 -61.10 7.47
N GLY A 1087 -38.26 -60.79 6.41
CA GLY A 1087 -38.77 -60.07 5.24
C GLY A 1087 -39.15 -58.61 5.52
N TRP A 1088 -40.31 -58.17 5.01
CA TRP A 1088 -40.78 -56.78 5.12
C TRP A 1088 -40.94 -56.34 6.57
N LYS A 1089 -41.35 -57.24 7.48
CA LYS A 1089 -41.50 -56.97 8.92
C LYS A 1089 -40.19 -56.46 9.56
N ARG A 1090 -39.05 -57.06 9.19
CA ARG A 1090 -37.72 -56.64 9.68
C ARG A 1090 -37.33 -55.26 9.14
N LYS A 1091 -37.67 -54.98 7.88
CA LYS A 1091 -37.40 -53.68 7.23
C LYS A 1091 -38.22 -52.56 7.87
N THR A 1092 -39.51 -52.80 8.13
CA THR A 1092 -40.38 -51.85 8.83
C THR A 1092 -39.86 -51.57 10.25
N LEU A 1093 -39.49 -52.61 11.00
CA LEU A 1093 -38.93 -52.46 12.35
C LEU A 1093 -37.60 -51.69 12.34
N ALA A 1094 -36.71 -51.97 11.39
CA ALA A 1094 -35.46 -51.22 11.22
C ALA A 1094 -35.69 -49.74 10.93
N ARG A 1095 -36.70 -49.42 10.09
CA ARG A 1095 -37.07 -48.05 9.75
C ARG A 1095 -37.65 -47.32 10.96
N LEU A 1096 -38.55 -47.98 11.69
CA LEU A 1096 -39.17 -47.44 12.89
C LEU A 1096 -38.14 -47.14 13.99
N MET A 1097 -37.12 -47.99 14.15
CA MET A 1097 -36.06 -47.80 15.14
C MET A 1097 -34.93 -46.84 14.69
N GLY A 1098 -34.99 -46.30 13.47
CA GLY A 1098 -33.95 -45.40 12.93
C GLY A 1098 -32.62 -46.09 12.59
N VAL A 1099 -32.63 -47.42 12.50
CA VAL A 1099 -31.45 -48.26 12.22
C VAL A 1099 -31.30 -48.53 10.71
N TYR A 1100 -32.38 -48.35 9.95
CA TYR A 1100 -32.39 -48.61 8.52
C TYR A 1100 -31.63 -47.55 7.71
N LYS A 1101 -30.58 -47.98 7.00
CA LYS A 1101 -29.94 -47.21 5.92
C LYS A 1101 -30.15 -47.97 4.60
N SER A 1102 -30.49 -47.25 3.54
CA SER A 1102 -30.73 -47.85 2.22
C SER A 1102 -29.54 -48.64 1.67
N SER A 1103 -28.31 -48.32 2.13
CA SER A 1103 -27.06 -48.98 1.74
C SER A 1103 -26.54 -50.02 2.75
N ALA A 1104 -27.20 -50.23 3.88
CA ALA A 1104 -26.72 -51.19 4.89
C ALA A 1104 -27.01 -52.63 4.44
N LYS A 1105 -26.00 -53.50 4.55
CA LYS A 1105 -26.16 -54.95 4.33
C LYS A 1105 -27.17 -55.51 5.36
N ALA A 1106 -28.01 -56.45 4.94
CA ALA A 1106 -29.07 -57.03 5.77
C ALA A 1106 -28.55 -57.59 7.11
N ASP A 1107 -27.32 -58.12 7.13
CA ASP A 1107 -26.68 -58.68 8.33
C ASP A 1107 -26.30 -57.61 9.36
N ALA A 1108 -25.91 -56.41 8.91
CA ALA A 1108 -25.58 -55.29 9.80
C ALA A 1108 -26.85 -54.75 10.49
N VAL A 1109 -27.92 -54.55 9.71
CA VAL A 1109 -29.23 -54.15 10.25
C VAL A 1109 -29.78 -55.22 11.21
N ALA A 1110 -29.51 -56.49 10.90
CA ALA A 1110 -29.86 -57.62 11.74
C ALA A 1110 -29.16 -57.59 13.10
N GLN A 1111 -27.86 -57.34 13.11
CA GLN A 1111 -27.07 -57.29 14.32
C GLN A 1111 -27.46 -56.09 15.21
N GLU A 1112 -27.70 -54.93 14.62
CA GLU A 1112 -28.11 -53.72 15.36
C GLU A 1112 -29.52 -53.89 15.96
N LEU A 1113 -30.49 -54.46 15.23
CA LEU A 1113 -31.82 -54.74 15.79
C LEU A 1113 -31.77 -55.78 16.93
N LYS A 1114 -30.88 -56.78 16.84
CA LYS A 1114 -30.70 -57.78 17.90
C LYS A 1114 -30.17 -57.16 19.21
N GLN A 1115 -29.41 -56.08 19.12
CA GLN A 1115 -28.86 -55.36 20.29
C GLN A 1115 -29.91 -54.50 21.01
N LEU A 1116 -31.01 -54.14 20.35
CA LEU A 1116 -32.00 -53.21 20.91
C LEU A 1116 -32.99 -53.84 21.90
N ASN A 1117 -32.92 -55.16 22.16
CA ASN A 1117 -33.78 -55.89 23.10
C ASN A 1117 -35.27 -55.48 23.00
N LEU A 1118 -35.79 -55.48 21.77
CA LEU A 1118 -37.09 -54.91 21.46
C LEU A 1118 -38.22 -55.63 22.21
N THR A 1119 -38.93 -54.90 23.04
CA THR A 1119 -40.17 -55.34 23.70
C THR A 1119 -41.38 -54.82 22.92
N ALA A 1120 -42.54 -55.47 23.06
CA ALA A 1120 -43.80 -55.01 22.46
C ALA A 1120 -44.11 -53.55 22.85
N GLU A 1121 -43.81 -53.19 24.10
CA GLU A 1121 -43.97 -51.84 24.65
C GLU A 1121 -43.05 -50.83 23.95
N SER A 1122 -41.77 -51.17 23.75
CA SER A 1122 -40.81 -50.28 23.07
C SER A 1122 -41.21 -49.97 21.63
N VAL A 1123 -41.81 -50.95 20.93
CA VAL A 1123 -42.30 -50.78 19.55
C VAL A 1123 -43.56 -49.91 19.53
N LYS A 1124 -44.50 -50.14 20.46
CA LYS A 1124 -45.70 -49.31 20.62
C LYS A 1124 -45.34 -47.86 20.95
N GLU A 1125 -44.37 -47.63 21.83
CA GLU A 1125 -43.88 -46.29 22.17
C GLU A 1125 -43.33 -45.57 20.93
N LYS A 1126 -42.56 -46.27 20.09
CA LYS A 1126 -42.02 -45.71 18.85
C LYS A 1126 -43.09 -45.42 17.80
N ILE A 1127 -44.15 -46.22 17.73
CA ILE A 1127 -45.31 -45.93 16.89
C ILE A 1127 -46.01 -44.64 17.36
N GLU A 1128 -46.19 -44.45 18.67
CA GLU A 1128 -46.78 -43.22 19.22
C GLU A 1128 -45.87 -41.99 19.04
N GLN A 1129 -44.55 -42.16 19.12
CA GLN A 1129 -43.61 -41.08 18.77
C GLN A 1129 -43.70 -40.70 17.28
N LEU A 1130 -43.81 -41.70 16.39
CA LEU A 1130 -43.97 -41.47 14.95
C LEU A 1130 -45.31 -40.76 14.66
N LYS A 1131 -46.40 -41.16 15.33
CA LYS A 1131 -47.70 -40.52 15.22
C LYS A 1131 -47.66 -39.05 15.62
N ARG A 1132 -47.06 -38.73 16.78
CA ARG A 1132 -46.87 -37.33 17.22
C ARG A 1132 -46.09 -36.50 16.19
N SER A 1133 -45.04 -37.07 15.61
CA SER A 1133 -44.27 -36.38 14.57
C SER A 1133 -45.07 -36.16 13.27
N ILE A 1134 -45.96 -37.09 12.91
CA ILE A 1134 -46.90 -36.91 11.80
C ILE A 1134 -47.89 -35.78 12.10
N ASP A 1135 -48.44 -35.74 13.31
CA ASP A 1135 -49.39 -34.70 13.72
C ASP A 1135 -48.75 -33.31 13.71
N GLU A 1136 -47.56 -33.17 14.32
CA GLU A 1136 -46.79 -31.92 14.34
C GLU A 1136 -46.50 -31.40 12.93
N LYS A 1137 -46.00 -32.27 12.03
CA LYS A 1137 -45.72 -31.89 10.65
C LYS A 1137 -46.99 -31.61 9.85
N THR A 1138 -48.11 -32.27 10.15
CA THR A 1138 -49.40 -32.00 9.50
C THR A 1138 -49.90 -30.60 9.88
N THR A 1139 -49.74 -30.19 11.13
CA THR A 1139 -50.07 -28.82 11.58
C THR A 1139 -49.18 -27.76 10.93
N ALA A 1140 -47.92 -28.08 10.64
CA ALA A 1140 -46.96 -27.16 10.01
C ALA A 1140 -47.26 -26.84 8.52
N VAL A 1141 -48.07 -27.65 7.83
CA VAL A 1141 -48.41 -27.40 6.40
C VAL A 1141 -49.36 -26.21 6.24
N ALA A 1142 -50.34 -26.06 7.14
CA ALA A 1142 -51.36 -25.02 7.05
C ALA A 1142 -50.80 -23.58 7.00
N PRO A 1143 -49.84 -23.16 7.85
CA PRO A 1143 -49.26 -21.82 7.78
C PRO A 1143 -48.48 -21.57 6.48
N LEU A 1144 -47.76 -22.56 5.95
CA LEU A 1144 -47.05 -22.42 4.67
C LEU A 1144 -48.01 -22.19 3.50
N VAL A 1145 -49.14 -22.91 3.47
CA VAL A 1145 -50.19 -22.71 2.46
C VAL A 1145 -50.84 -21.32 2.60
N ALA A 1146 -51.00 -20.81 3.82
CA ALA A 1146 -51.53 -19.46 4.04
C ALA A 1146 -50.57 -18.39 3.53
N GLU A 1147 -49.27 -18.54 3.80
CA GLU A 1147 -48.23 -17.63 3.33
C GLU A 1147 -48.11 -17.62 1.80
N GLN A 1148 -48.21 -18.78 1.15
CA GLN A 1148 -48.26 -18.86 -0.32
C GLN A 1148 -49.43 -18.08 -0.90
N ARG A 1149 -50.63 -18.21 -0.32
CA ARG A 1149 -51.82 -17.48 -0.79
C ARG A 1149 -51.65 -15.97 -0.66
N GLU A 1150 -51.07 -15.49 0.44
CA GLU A 1150 -50.80 -14.06 0.62
C GLU A 1150 -49.87 -13.50 -0.47
N ARG A 1151 -48.84 -14.28 -0.85
CA ARG A 1151 -47.93 -13.90 -1.95
C ARG A 1151 -48.62 -13.95 -3.32
N GLU A 1152 -49.48 -14.94 -3.57
CA GLU A 1152 -50.28 -15.05 -4.80
C GLU A 1152 -51.30 -13.89 -4.93
N ASP A 1153 -51.94 -13.52 -3.82
CA ASP A 1153 -52.87 -12.39 -3.75
C ASP A 1153 -52.14 -11.06 -4.05
N PHE A 1154 -50.96 -10.85 -3.47
CA PHE A 1154 -50.12 -9.68 -3.73
C PHE A 1154 -49.72 -9.57 -5.22
N LEU A 1155 -49.27 -10.68 -5.82
CA LEU A 1155 -48.91 -10.73 -7.24
C LEU A 1155 -50.13 -10.43 -8.13
N SER A 1156 -51.31 -10.94 -7.74
CA SER A 1156 -52.56 -10.73 -8.47
C SER A 1156 -53.06 -9.28 -8.38
N GLU A 1157 -52.94 -8.62 -7.22
CA GLU A 1157 -53.29 -7.20 -7.06
C GLU A 1157 -52.35 -6.28 -7.83
N THR A 1158 -51.06 -6.58 -7.81
CA THR A 1158 -50.04 -5.83 -8.57
C THR A 1158 -50.33 -5.89 -10.08
N ALA A 1159 -50.62 -7.09 -10.60
CA ALA A 1159 -50.99 -7.26 -12.01
C ALA A 1159 -52.24 -6.46 -12.40
N ARG A 1160 -53.24 -6.35 -11.50
CA ARG A 1160 -54.43 -5.53 -11.74
C ARG A 1160 -54.11 -4.04 -11.83
N PHE A 1161 -53.20 -3.53 -10.99
CA PHE A 1161 -52.77 -2.13 -11.02
C PHE A 1161 -52.06 -1.76 -12.33
N ASP A 1162 -51.19 -2.62 -12.83
CA ASP A 1162 -50.49 -2.39 -14.09
C ASP A 1162 -51.45 -2.35 -15.28
N THR A 1163 -52.43 -3.25 -15.30
CA THR A 1163 -53.47 -3.26 -16.34
C THR A 1163 -54.36 -2.00 -16.29
N GLN A 1164 -54.48 -1.32 -15.15
CA GLN A 1164 -55.20 -0.05 -15.04
C GLN A 1164 -54.37 1.16 -15.50
N GLN A 1165 -53.04 1.12 -15.36
CA GLN A 1165 -52.14 2.17 -15.86
C GLN A 1165 -52.05 2.18 -17.39
N ASP A 1166 -51.96 1.01 -18.02
CA ASP A 1166 -51.90 0.93 -19.48
C ASP A 1166 -53.18 1.41 -20.16
N ASN A 1167 -54.35 1.12 -19.56
CA ASN A 1167 -55.64 1.63 -20.05
C ASN A 1167 -55.84 3.14 -19.87
N GLY A 1168 -54.98 3.82 -19.08
CA GLY A 1168 -54.98 5.26 -18.89
C GLY A 1168 -54.21 6.04 -19.97
N ASN A 1169 -53.26 5.38 -20.64
CA ASN A 1169 -52.38 6.01 -21.64
C ASN A 1169 -52.97 5.99 -23.07
N ASP A 1170 -53.88 5.07 -23.38
CA ASP A 1170 -54.52 4.98 -24.71
C ASP A 1170 -55.58 6.05 -24.99
N ARG A 1171 -55.90 6.94 -24.04
CA ARG A 1171 -56.91 8.00 -24.26
C ARG A 1171 -56.39 9.29 -24.90
N ASN A 1172 -55.08 9.42 -25.16
CA ASN A 1172 -54.49 10.66 -25.70
C ASN A 1172 -53.76 10.50 -27.05
N ALA A 1173 -54.01 9.40 -27.78
CA ALA A 1173 -53.35 9.09 -29.05
C ALA A 1173 -54.31 8.98 -30.25
N SER A 1174 -55.36 9.81 -30.30
CA SER A 1174 -56.12 10.02 -31.54
C SER A 1174 -56.38 11.51 -31.73
N ASP A 1175 -55.42 12.21 -32.34
CA ASP A 1175 -55.70 13.38 -33.17
C ASP A 1175 -54.41 13.79 -33.90
N GLY A 1176 -54.45 13.65 -35.22
CA GLY A 1176 -53.59 14.40 -36.14
C GLY A 1176 -52.51 13.60 -36.84
N GLU A 1177 -52.82 13.13 -38.05
CA GLU A 1177 -52.13 13.51 -39.30
C GLU A 1177 -52.76 12.74 -40.48
N GLU A 1178 -53.58 13.43 -41.29
CA GLU A 1178 -53.91 13.03 -42.67
C GLU A 1178 -53.46 14.17 -43.61
N ASP A 1179 -52.47 13.82 -44.43
CA ASP A 1179 -52.24 14.11 -45.84
C ASP A 1179 -52.12 15.55 -46.38
N SER A 1180 -50.91 15.81 -46.88
CA SER A 1180 -50.62 16.74 -47.97
C SER A 1180 -50.67 16.04 -49.34
N ASP A 1181 -51.04 16.84 -50.34
CA ASP A 1181 -50.83 16.70 -51.79
C ASP A 1181 -52.03 16.19 -52.63
N ARG A 1182 -52.71 17.15 -53.29
CA ARG A 1182 -52.85 17.17 -54.75
C ARG A 1182 -53.39 18.48 -55.30
N ASP A 1183 -52.92 18.72 -56.52
CA ASP A 1183 -53.06 19.90 -57.37
C ASP A 1183 -54.48 20.20 -57.88
N GLU A 1184 -54.62 21.47 -58.27
CA GLU A 1184 -55.35 22.00 -59.44
C GLU A 1184 -56.89 21.96 -59.52
N ASP A 1185 -57.38 23.13 -59.96
CA ASP A 1185 -58.59 23.44 -60.74
C ASP A 1185 -59.86 24.02 -60.07
N ASP A 1186 -60.26 25.14 -60.68
CA ASP A 1186 -61.59 25.75 -60.88
C ASP A 1186 -62.27 26.46 -59.69
N GLU A 1187 -62.30 27.81 -59.69
CA GLU A 1187 -63.22 28.74 -60.40
C GLU A 1187 -64.41 29.18 -59.51
N ASP A 1188 -64.48 30.50 -59.31
CA ASP A 1188 -65.64 31.39 -59.12
C ASP A 1188 -66.72 31.09 -58.05
N ASP A 1189 -66.69 31.83 -56.93
CA ASP A 1189 -67.58 32.99 -56.61
C ASP A 1189 -67.31 33.55 -55.19
#